data_AF-A0A378ISM7-F1
#
_entry.id   AF-A0A378ISM7-F1
#
_cell.length_a   1.000
_cell.length_b   1.000
_cell.length_c   1.000
_cell.angle_alpha   90.00
_cell.angle_beta   90.00
_cell.angle_gamma   90.00
#
_symmetry.space_group_name_H-M   'P 1'
#
loop_
_entity.id
_entity.type
_entity.pdbx_description
1 polymer ?
#
loop_
_entity_poly.entity_id
_entity_poly.type
_entity_poly.pdbx_seq_one_letter_code
_entity_poly.pdbx_strand_id
1 'polypeptide(L)'
;MEFLDIANRYIPGYGLLNRRKRKTFERSPAGLQFIRAVKDTLTSIEEIRSSLAWWQVLFSSPETIYAQAKQNFAAQKTRLLIDIEQTDEYKKVVARIIWEILRAEYPEFKLLTPEQKRILTQAEFSRDLQISIPPLLEEEQDVTNPAVLKQIQDKKKKIIADWEERLFTIPEMVDICKAIIQERERIRQQKIVQKIVLLDERANALAQAFPLLNNPLPPHEESAIAVLRARYRVEMQKKEPNTAKVEEMLVTEVVFYYLQQATAKNLPDEMILHNFNQRQANRIAKEIMQAFNDNEALLLDHWLQVYKQELGNHIIERLLLINGKEWKIPSEPRGQAVVNSLSGLWNNRLVNGGTELVNKLADAHAFIQATSFATQNESSFLALLDLYNYSRFATQINENKAIIASLLAPFRPIYEEYRNIGLYEKDPFFKFTRMVMPMIVAVTAIVLTAILLNPLGLSDLVFTFILIPTVLVALRAAAEYIVVKNDLYQKARQFYYGGTFEIPEFQINPRMTSAFGNHEKATMVRNFYIDEFKRCEEIEARYQSKEALSEEDLIRRMENVNRRRTLWLEWYDIHSNLALGYDKTPKIVLARLQEVGNTEFQSLKKVLEDSDKAQLQSSVNQLVSEVTTTLSTIPQQIPVHSADNHGGGPQETPVGSDDSHVGGPQETPVGSGDNHGGAIVELPAVRAPINHSPRLFRPLHCLAHQKRVEEVDCIVRALSTPIAG
;
A
#
# COMPACT_ATOMS: atom_id res chain seq x y z
N MET A 1 -79.97 -8.65 -20.91
CA MET A 1 -78.96 -7.61 -21.18
C MET A 1 -79.60 -6.29 -20.86
N GLU A 2 -78.95 -5.42 -20.10
CA GLU A 2 -79.47 -4.09 -19.82
C GLU A 2 -79.22 -3.14 -20.99
N PHE A 3 -79.97 -2.04 -21.06
CA PHE A 3 -79.80 -1.00 -22.09
C PHE A 3 -78.35 -0.54 -22.26
N LEU A 4 -77.60 -0.44 -21.17
CA LEU A 4 -76.21 0.00 -21.18
C LEU A 4 -75.26 -1.01 -21.83
N ASP A 5 -75.54 -2.30 -21.70
CA ASP A 5 -74.71 -3.35 -22.28
C ASP A 5 -74.75 -3.28 -23.81
N ILE A 6 -75.95 -3.08 -24.36
CA ILE A 6 -76.13 -2.95 -25.81
C ILE A 6 -75.66 -1.59 -26.31
N ALA A 7 -75.89 -0.51 -25.55
CA ALA A 7 -75.36 0.82 -25.85
C ALA A 7 -73.83 0.83 -25.98
N ASN A 8 -73.11 0.12 -25.10
CA ASN A 8 -71.66 -0.05 -25.18
C ASN A 8 -71.19 -0.82 -26.42
N ARG A 9 -72.03 -1.70 -26.99
CA ARG A 9 -71.69 -2.44 -28.21
C ARG A 9 -71.79 -1.56 -29.46
N TYR A 10 -72.71 -0.59 -29.46
CA TYR A 10 -72.85 0.40 -30.51
C TYR A 10 -71.76 1.49 -30.42
N ILE A 11 -71.56 2.08 -29.24
CA ILE A 11 -70.50 3.06 -28.97
C ILE A 11 -69.65 2.55 -27.80
N PRO A 12 -68.44 2.00 -28.07
CA PRO A 12 -67.57 1.50 -27.02
C PRO A 12 -67.26 2.58 -25.96
N GLY A 13 -67.53 2.26 -24.69
CA GLY A 13 -67.30 3.17 -23.56
C GLY A 13 -68.44 4.12 -23.23
N TYR A 14 -69.60 4.03 -23.89
CA TYR A 14 -70.78 4.83 -23.55
C TYR A 14 -71.19 4.72 -22.07
N GLY A 15 -71.01 3.54 -21.47
CA GLY A 15 -71.26 3.24 -20.05
C GLY A 15 -70.32 3.96 -19.08
N LEU A 16 -69.12 4.39 -19.52
CA LEU A 16 -68.20 5.20 -18.72
C LEU A 16 -68.74 6.62 -18.48
N LEU A 17 -69.69 7.08 -19.30
CA LEU A 17 -70.28 8.39 -19.16
C LEU A 17 -71.30 8.41 -18.01
N ASN A 18 -71.22 9.46 -17.19
CA ASN A 18 -72.22 9.68 -16.15
C ASN A 18 -73.62 9.96 -16.77
N ARG A 19 -74.67 9.77 -15.96
CA ARG A 19 -76.08 9.90 -16.40
C ARG A 19 -76.40 11.24 -17.05
N ARG A 20 -75.77 12.34 -16.59
CA ARG A 20 -75.99 13.69 -17.13
C ARG A 20 -75.42 13.83 -18.55
N LYS A 21 -74.19 13.36 -18.77
CA LYS A 21 -73.51 13.36 -20.07
C LYS A 21 -74.29 12.51 -21.09
N ARG A 22 -74.76 11.33 -20.68
CA ARG A 22 -75.61 10.43 -21.49
C ARG A 22 -76.93 11.08 -21.90
N LYS A 23 -77.70 11.62 -20.94
CA LYS A 23 -78.96 12.34 -21.22
C LYS A 23 -78.80 13.52 -22.19
N THR A 24 -77.63 14.16 -22.21
CA THR A 24 -77.36 15.27 -23.13
C THR A 24 -77.24 14.77 -24.57
N PHE A 25 -76.57 13.64 -24.78
CA PHE A 25 -76.48 13.02 -26.10
C PHE A 25 -77.82 12.43 -26.53
N GLU A 26 -78.50 11.71 -25.64
CA GLU A 26 -79.79 11.04 -25.90
C GLU A 26 -80.91 11.99 -26.38
N ARG A 27 -80.79 13.29 -26.10
CA ARG A 27 -81.73 14.32 -26.55
C ARG A 27 -81.37 14.93 -27.92
N SER A 28 -80.20 14.62 -28.46
CA SER A 28 -79.77 15.09 -29.78
C SER A 28 -80.37 14.24 -30.91
N PRO A 29 -80.44 14.74 -32.15
CA PRO A 29 -80.92 13.97 -33.30
C PRO A 29 -80.16 12.64 -33.49
N ALA A 30 -78.83 12.67 -33.42
CA ALA A 30 -77.97 11.48 -33.47
C ALA A 30 -78.21 10.53 -32.29
N GLY A 31 -78.41 11.09 -31.08
CA GLY A 31 -78.70 10.29 -29.89
C GLY A 31 -80.08 9.62 -29.91
N LEU A 32 -81.08 10.23 -30.55
CA LEU A 32 -82.40 9.61 -30.72
C LEU A 32 -82.34 8.42 -31.70
N GLN A 33 -81.55 8.53 -32.78
CA GLN A 33 -81.27 7.42 -33.68
C GLN A 33 -80.51 6.29 -32.96
N PHE A 34 -79.52 6.64 -32.14
CA PHE A 34 -78.78 5.69 -31.30
C PHE A 34 -79.70 4.96 -30.30
N ILE A 35 -80.56 5.69 -29.56
CA ILE A 35 -81.51 5.07 -28.63
C ILE A 35 -82.46 4.14 -29.36
N ARG A 36 -82.96 4.53 -30.53
CA ARG A 36 -83.84 3.71 -31.35
C ARG A 36 -83.13 2.41 -31.74
N ALA A 37 -81.91 2.50 -32.28
CA ALA A 37 -81.12 1.32 -32.62
C ALA A 37 -80.87 0.39 -31.41
N VAL A 38 -80.53 0.94 -30.25
CA VAL A 38 -80.34 0.15 -29.00
C VAL A 38 -81.64 -0.53 -28.57
N LYS A 39 -82.78 0.16 -28.65
CA LYS A 39 -84.10 -0.39 -28.31
C LYS A 39 -84.55 -1.46 -29.30
N ASP A 40 -84.35 -1.23 -30.59
CA ASP A 40 -84.68 -2.18 -31.66
C ASP A 40 -83.84 -3.45 -31.53
N THR A 41 -82.57 -3.33 -31.13
CA THR A 41 -81.73 -4.49 -30.80
C THR A 41 -82.20 -5.19 -29.54
N LEU A 42 -82.55 -4.46 -28.47
CA LEU A 42 -83.12 -5.03 -27.25
C LEU A 42 -84.39 -5.84 -27.55
N THR A 43 -85.33 -5.26 -28.29
CA THR A 43 -86.57 -5.95 -28.67
C THR A 43 -86.28 -7.15 -29.55
N SER A 44 -85.36 -7.06 -30.51
CA SER A 44 -84.97 -8.22 -31.33
C SER A 44 -84.34 -9.35 -30.52
N ILE A 45 -83.52 -9.05 -29.50
CA ILE A 45 -82.92 -10.05 -28.61
C ILE A 45 -83.99 -10.69 -27.72
N GLU A 46 -84.94 -9.90 -27.23
CA GLU A 46 -86.06 -10.37 -26.42
C GLU A 46 -87.04 -11.23 -27.25
N GLU A 47 -87.31 -10.83 -28.49
CA GLU A 47 -88.06 -11.61 -29.47
C GLU A 47 -87.37 -12.93 -29.80
N ILE A 48 -86.05 -12.95 -30.00
CA ILE A 48 -85.28 -14.19 -30.18
C ILE A 48 -85.38 -15.09 -28.95
N ARG A 49 -85.24 -14.52 -27.74
CA ARG A 49 -85.38 -15.27 -26.48
C ARG A 49 -86.79 -15.83 -26.27
N SER A 50 -87.81 -15.09 -26.67
CA SER A 50 -89.22 -15.50 -26.56
C SER A 50 -89.67 -16.44 -27.68
N SER A 51 -89.06 -16.36 -28.86
CA SER A 51 -89.36 -17.20 -30.03
C SER A 51 -88.62 -18.54 -30.03
N LEU A 52 -87.57 -18.68 -29.22
CA LEU A 52 -86.92 -19.95 -28.84
C LEU A 52 -87.87 -20.85 -28.02
N ALA A 53 -89.00 -21.23 -28.60
CA ALA A 53 -89.81 -22.33 -28.10
C ALA A 53 -89.07 -23.66 -28.31
N TRP A 54 -89.18 -24.57 -27.35
CA TRP A 54 -88.45 -25.85 -27.32
C TRP A 54 -88.58 -26.69 -28.61
N TRP A 55 -89.64 -26.52 -29.39
CA TRP A 55 -89.83 -27.21 -30.67
C TRP A 55 -89.04 -26.60 -31.85
N GLN A 56 -88.65 -25.32 -31.82
CA GLN A 56 -87.83 -24.72 -32.89
C GLN A 56 -86.35 -25.12 -32.80
N VAL A 57 -85.89 -25.55 -31.62
CA VAL A 57 -84.56 -26.14 -31.39
C VAL A 57 -84.40 -27.48 -32.13
N LEU A 58 -85.49 -28.16 -32.46
CA LEU A 58 -85.49 -29.42 -33.23
C LEU A 58 -85.28 -29.22 -34.73
N PHE A 59 -85.54 -28.02 -35.28
CA PHE A 59 -85.54 -27.75 -36.73
C PHE A 59 -84.57 -26.66 -37.18
N SER A 60 -83.93 -25.96 -36.24
CA SER A 60 -82.89 -24.95 -36.52
C SER A 60 -81.83 -25.06 -35.43
N SER A 61 -80.56 -25.19 -35.82
CA SER A 61 -79.47 -25.19 -34.83
C SER A 61 -79.47 -23.82 -34.13
N PRO A 62 -79.51 -23.76 -32.79
CA PRO A 62 -79.45 -22.50 -32.05
C PRO A 62 -78.31 -21.59 -32.51
N GLU A 63 -77.18 -22.20 -32.89
CA GLU A 63 -76.00 -21.56 -33.46
C GLU A 63 -76.30 -20.70 -34.70
N THR A 64 -77.19 -21.14 -35.60
CA THR A 64 -77.54 -20.37 -36.81
C THR A 64 -78.36 -19.12 -36.50
N ILE A 65 -79.28 -19.21 -35.54
CA ILE A 65 -80.11 -18.07 -35.10
C ILE A 65 -79.24 -17.03 -34.39
N TYR A 66 -78.33 -17.48 -33.51
CA TYR A 66 -77.36 -16.58 -32.86
C TYR A 66 -76.36 -15.97 -33.85
N ALA A 67 -75.88 -16.73 -34.84
CA ALA A 67 -75.02 -16.20 -35.90
C ALA A 67 -75.74 -15.14 -36.76
N GLN A 68 -77.01 -15.37 -37.10
CA GLN A 68 -77.82 -14.42 -37.84
C GLN A 68 -78.13 -13.16 -37.03
N ALA A 69 -78.41 -13.31 -35.72
CA ALA A 69 -78.57 -12.17 -34.82
C ALA A 69 -77.29 -11.33 -34.71
N LYS A 70 -76.12 -11.97 -34.67
CA LYS A 70 -74.81 -11.30 -34.68
C LYS A 70 -74.56 -10.56 -35.99
N GLN A 71 -74.91 -11.14 -37.13
CA GLN A 71 -74.82 -10.48 -38.44
C GLN A 71 -75.79 -9.29 -38.55
N ASN A 72 -77.03 -9.44 -38.07
CA ASN A 72 -78.02 -8.37 -38.05
C ASN A 72 -77.58 -7.21 -37.15
N PHE A 73 -77.03 -7.51 -35.97
CA PHE A 73 -76.44 -6.50 -35.08
C PHE A 73 -75.27 -5.77 -35.75
N ALA A 74 -74.36 -6.50 -36.41
CA ALA A 74 -73.24 -5.88 -37.14
C ALA A 74 -73.74 -4.95 -38.26
N ALA A 75 -74.73 -5.38 -39.04
CA ALA A 75 -75.33 -4.56 -40.09
C ALA A 75 -76.04 -3.31 -39.55
N GLN A 76 -76.80 -3.44 -38.44
CA GLN A 76 -77.45 -2.30 -37.77
C GLN A 76 -76.43 -1.31 -37.20
N LYS A 77 -75.36 -1.80 -36.59
CA LYS A 77 -74.25 -0.97 -36.09
C LYS A 77 -73.58 -0.21 -37.21
N THR A 78 -73.25 -0.87 -38.32
CA THR A 78 -72.62 -0.20 -39.48
C THR A 78 -73.53 0.88 -40.05
N ARG A 79 -74.83 0.61 -40.23
CA ARG A 79 -75.80 1.61 -40.70
C ARG A 79 -75.90 2.81 -39.77
N LEU A 80 -76.06 2.57 -38.46
CA LEU A 80 -76.12 3.64 -37.48
C LEU A 80 -74.87 4.51 -37.51
N LEU A 81 -73.68 3.90 -37.53
CA LEU A 81 -72.42 4.64 -37.55
C LEU A 81 -72.26 5.47 -38.83
N ILE A 82 -72.65 4.95 -40.01
CA ILE A 82 -72.67 5.74 -41.25
C ILE A 82 -73.52 7.01 -41.09
N ASP A 83 -74.67 6.91 -40.42
CA ASP A 83 -75.60 8.03 -40.27
C ASP A 83 -75.14 9.06 -39.22
N ILE A 84 -74.48 8.62 -38.13
CA ILE A 84 -74.17 9.51 -37.00
C ILE A 84 -72.69 9.90 -36.89
N GLU A 85 -71.75 9.19 -37.50
CA GLU A 85 -70.30 9.36 -37.26
C GLU A 85 -69.78 10.76 -37.61
N GLN A 86 -70.38 11.39 -38.63
CA GLN A 86 -70.00 12.74 -39.06
C GLN A 86 -70.62 13.86 -38.22
N THR A 87 -71.60 13.54 -37.37
CA THR A 87 -72.30 14.53 -36.55
C THR A 87 -71.42 15.08 -35.43
N ASP A 88 -71.59 16.37 -35.12
CA ASP A 88 -70.87 17.03 -34.02
C ASP A 88 -71.21 16.40 -32.66
N GLU A 89 -72.44 15.93 -32.49
CA GLU A 89 -72.89 15.30 -31.26
C GLU A 89 -72.20 13.97 -31.02
N TYR A 90 -72.02 13.15 -32.06
CA TYR A 90 -71.26 11.91 -31.98
C TYR A 90 -69.79 12.18 -31.65
N LYS A 91 -69.14 13.10 -32.38
CA LYS A 91 -67.74 13.50 -32.11
C LYS A 91 -67.53 13.99 -30.68
N LYS A 92 -68.48 14.77 -30.15
CA LYS A 92 -68.46 15.25 -28.74
C LYS A 92 -68.62 14.12 -27.72
N VAL A 93 -69.43 13.10 -28.01
CA VAL A 93 -69.59 11.94 -27.13
C VAL A 93 -68.34 11.07 -27.13
N VAL A 94 -67.77 10.80 -28.31
CA VAL A 94 -66.51 10.05 -28.46
C VAL A 94 -65.38 10.75 -27.71
N ALA A 95 -65.19 12.05 -27.89
CA ALA A 95 -64.18 12.81 -27.17
C ALA A 95 -64.37 12.76 -25.64
N ARG A 96 -65.62 12.76 -25.15
CA ARG A 96 -65.92 12.60 -23.72
C ARG A 96 -65.63 11.20 -23.20
N ILE A 97 -65.75 10.17 -24.03
CA ILE A 97 -65.38 8.79 -23.68
C ILE A 97 -63.85 8.72 -23.58
N ILE A 98 -63.13 9.18 -24.61
CA ILE A 98 -61.66 9.24 -24.63
C ILE A 98 -61.13 10.00 -23.42
N TRP A 99 -61.76 11.11 -23.04
CA TRP A 99 -61.42 11.86 -21.83
C TRP A 99 -61.44 11.01 -20.56
N GLU A 100 -62.49 10.21 -20.35
CA GLU A 100 -62.58 9.35 -19.16
C GLU A 100 -61.57 8.19 -19.21
N ILE A 101 -61.28 7.66 -20.41
CA ILE A 101 -60.22 6.65 -20.60
C ILE A 101 -58.86 7.24 -20.23
N LEU A 102 -58.47 8.37 -20.83
CA LEU A 102 -57.18 9.02 -20.56
C LEU A 102 -57.04 9.44 -19.10
N ARG A 103 -58.12 9.92 -18.48
CA ARG A 103 -58.12 10.25 -17.05
C ARG A 103 -57.83 9.05 -16.15
N ALA A 104 -58.30 7.86 -16.52
CA ALA A 104 -58.12 6.63 -15.75
C ALA A 104 -56.78 5.95 -16.05
N GLU A 105 -56.38 5.90 -17.31
CA GLU A 105 -55.28 5.05 -17.79
C GLU A 105 -53.96 5.80 -18.03
N TYR A 106 -54.00 7.13 -18.25
CA TYR A 106 -52.82 7.93 -18.54
C TYR A 106 -52.61 9.01 -17.45
N PRO A 107 -51.75 8.75 -16.43
CA PRO A 107 -51.58 9.64 -15.27
C PRO A 107 -51.22 11.08 -15.65
N GLU A 108 -50.47 11.24 -16.74
CA GLU A 108 -49.94 12.52 -17.22
C GLU A 108 -50.98 13.38 -17.91
N PHE A 109 -52.13 12.80 -18.25
CA PHE A 109 -53.28 13.57 -18.69
C PHE A 109 -53.63 14.67 -17.69
N LYS A 110 -53.37 14.47 -16.39
CA LYS A 110 -53.62 15.49 -15.36
C LYS A 110 -52.77 16.76 -15.53
N LEU A 111 -51.55 16.62 -16.07
CA LEU A 111 -50.57 17.70 -16.24
C LEU A 111 -50.94 18.71 -17.33
N LEU A 112 -51.84 18.30 -18.23
CA LEU A 112 -52.27 19.12 -19.36
C LEU A 112 -53.30 20.19 -18.94
N THR A 113 -53.27 21.34 -19.63
CA THR A 113 -54.32 22.36 -19.51
C THR A 113 -55.66 21.86 -20.07
N PRO A 114 -56.80 22.46 -19.69
CA PRO A 114 -58.11 22.07 -20.23
C PRO A 114 -58.18 22.08 -21.77
N GLU A 115 -57.45 23.00 -22.40
CA GLU A 115 -57.39 23.17 -23.85
C GLU A 115 -56.54 22.09 -24.53
N GLN A 116 -55.37 21.77 -23.97
CA GLN A 116 -54.55 20.64 -24.44
C GLN A 116 -55.24 19.30 -24.25
N LYS A 117 -55.93 19.10 -23.13
CA LYS A 117 -56.77 17.91 -22.89
C LYS A 117 -57.84 17.79 -23.98
N ARG A 118 -58.47 18.90 -24.35
CA ARG A 118 -59.47 18.93 -25.42
C ARG A 118 -58.84 18.52 -26.77
N ILE A 119 -57.72 19.11 -27.16
CA ILE A 119 -57.02 18.78 -28.42
C ILE A 119 -56.67 17.28 -28.45
N LEU A 120 -56.07 16.76 -27.37
CA LEU A 120 -55.68 15.35 -27.27
C LEU A 120 -56.89 14.39 -27.36
N THR A 121 -58.01 14.73 -26.71
CA THR A 121 -59.24 13.90 -26.76
C THR A 121 -60.00 13.99 -28.08
N GLN A 122 -59.73 15.01 -28.90
CA GLN A 122 -60.35 15.21 -30.21
C GLN A 122 -59.51 14.69 -31.37
N ALA A 123 -58.22 14.38 -31.13
CA ALA A 123 -57.33 13.82 -32.13
C ALA A 123 -57.82 12.47 -32.65
N GLU A 124 -57.64 12.23 -33.95
CA GLU A 124 -58.18 11.03 -34.62
C GLU A 124 -57.54 9.74 -34.08
N PHE A 125 -56.22 9.73 -33.87
CA PHE A 125 -55.50 8.57 -33.33
C PHE A 125 -55.94 8.21 -31.89
N SER A 126 -56.47 9.16 -31.12
CA SER A 126 -56.98 8.89 -29.77
C SER A 126 -58.28 8.07 -29.77
N ARG A 127 -58.96 7.92 -30.92
CA ARG A 127 -60.11 7.03 -31.05
C ARG A 127 -59.73 5.57 -30.90
N ASP A 128 -58.49 5.20 -31.19
CA ASP A 128 -57.98 3.83 -31.04
C ASP A 128 -58.05 3.35 -29.58
N LEU A 129 -58.05 4.26 -28.61
CA LEU A 129 -58.24 3.94 -27.20
C LEU A 129 -59.61 3.34 -26.89
N GLN A 130 -60.62 3.55 -27.74
CA GLN A 130 -61.92 2.90 -27.57
C GLN A 130 -61.83 1.37 -27.76
N ILE A 131 -60.80 0.87 -28.45
CA ILE A 131 -60.50 -0.56 -28.61
C ILE A 131 -59.99 -1.16 -27.28
N SER A 132 -59.43 -0.34 -26.39
CA SER A 132 -58.99 -0.78 -25.06
C SER A 132 -60.16 -1.09 -24.11
N ILE A 133 -61.39 -0.75 -24.50
CA ILE A 133 -62.61 -1.12 -23.79
C ILE A 133 -63.04 -2.47 -24.34
N PRO A 134 -62.96 -3.55 -23.56
CA PRO A 134 -63.30 -4.87 -24.05
C PRO A 134 -64.75 -4.85 -24.57
N PRO A 135 -65.03 -5.43 -25.76
CA PRO A 135 -66.41 -5.66 -26.14
C PRO A 135 -67.04 -6.53 -25.05
N LEU A 136 -68.21 -6.13 -24.54
CA LEU A 136 -69.03 -6.91 -23.59
C LEU A 136 -69.62 -8.19 -24.26
N LEU A 137 -68.87 -8.80 -25.19
CA LEU A 137 -69.15 -9.96 -26.02
C LEU A 137 -67.84 -10.68 -26.36
N GLU A 138 -67.24 -11.32 -25.38
CA GLU A 138 -66.98 -12.75 -25.56
C GLU A 138 -67.78 -13.44 -24.47
N GLU A 139 -69.01 -13.87 -24.80
CA GLU A 139 -69.90 -14.64 -23.92
C GLU A 139 -69.35 -16.06 -23.58
N GLU A 140 -68.03 -16.28 -23.72
CA GLU A 140 -67.36 -17.55 -23.38
C GLU A 140 -66.03 -17.37 -22.62
N GLN A 141 -65.62 -16.14 -22.29
CA GLN A 141 -64.47 -15.95 -21.42
C GLN A 141 -64.94 -15.90 -19.98
N ASP A 142 -64.70 -16.98 -19.23
CA ASP A 142 -64.98 -17.06 -17.81
C ASP A 142 -64.19 -15.95 -17.08
N VAL A 143 -64.84 -14.81 -16.85
CA VAL A 143 -64.26 -13.60 -16.23
C VAL A 143 -63.88 -13.87 -14.76
N THR A 144 -64.22 -15.05 -14.22
CA THR A 144 -63.71 -15.52 -12.93
C THR A 144 -62.33 -16.19 -13.02
N ASN A 145 -61.85 -16.53 -14.22
CA ASN A 145 -60.53 -17.12 -14.43
C ASN A 145 -59.43 -16.04 -14.45
N PRO A 146 -58.46 -16.06 -13.51
CA PRO A 146 -57.41 -15.06 -13.39
C PRO A 146 -56.48 -14.99 -14.62
N ALA A 147 -56.32 -16.09 -15.38
CA ALA A 147 -55.49 -16.10 -16.58
C ALA A 147 -56.10 -15.27 -17.72
N VAL A 148 -57.43 -15.32 -17.86
CA VAL A 148 -58.19 -14.58 -18.88
C VAL A 148 -58.21 -13.08 -18.55
N LEU A 149 -58.42 -12.74 -17.27
CA LEU A 149 -58.30 -11.36 -16.77
C LEU A 149 -56.92 -10.78 -17.03
N LYS A 150 -55.85 -11.55 -16.81
CA LYS A 150 -54.47 -11.13 -17.09
C LYS A 150 -54.24 -10.87 -18.57
N GLN A 151 -54.75 -11.73 -19.47
CA GLN A 151 -54.67 -11.49 -20.92
C GLN A 151 -55.41 -10.23 -21.38
N ILE A 152 -56.59 -9.95 -20.82
CA ILE A 152 -57.34 -8.72 -21.10
C ILE A 152 -56.55 -7.48 -20.62
N GLN A 153 -55.95 -7.55 -19.43
CA GLN A 153 -55.11 -6.47 -18.89
C GLN A 153 -53.84 -6.26 -19.75
N ASP A 154 -53.19 -7.32 -20.20
CA ASP A 154 -51.98 -7.23 -21.03
C ASP A 154 -52.31 -6.66 -22.42
N LYS A 155 -53.42 -7.08 -23.04
CA LYS A 155 -53.92 -6.48 -24.30
C LYS A 155 -54.21 -4.99 -24.13
N LYS A 156 -54.87 -4.61 -23.02
CA LYS A 156 -55.18 -3.22 -22.71
C LYS A 156 -53.90 -2.39 -22.53
N LYS A 157 -52.92 -2.89 -21.79
CA LYS A 157 -51.61 -2.24 -21.62
C LYS A 157 -50.90 -2.04 -22.95
N LYS A 158 -50.95 -3.04 -23.84
CA LYS A 158 -50.35 -2.94 -25.18
C LYS A 158 -50.99 -1.80 -26.00
N ILE A 159 -52.32 -1.73 -26.02
CA ILE A 159 -53.04 -0.65 -26.74
C ILE A 159 -52.66 0.74 -26.20
N ILE A 160 -52.54 0.88 -24.87
CA ILE A 160 -52.14 2.15 -24.26
C ILE A 160 -50.68 2.51 -24.60
N ALA A 161 -49.77 1.52 -24.60
CA ALA A 161 -48.38 1.74 -24.98
C ALA A 161 -48.23 2.13 -26.45
N ASP A 162 -48.92 1.44 -27.36
CA ASP A 162 -48.94 1.76 -28.79
C ASP A 162 -49.53 3.17 -29.04
N TRP A 163 -50.54 3.58 -28.25
CA TRP A 163 -51.09 4.93 -28.28
C TRP A 163 -50.10 5.99 -27.77
N GLU A 164 -49.38 5.71 -26.68
CA GLU A 164 -48.37 6.61 -26.13
C GLU A 164 -47.21 6.82 -27.11
N GLU A 165 -46.74 5.76 -27.78
CA GLU A 165 -45.72 5.86 -28.82
C GLU A 165 -46.18 6.78 -29.97
N ARG A 166 -47.43 6.64 -30.41
CA ARG A 166 -48.01 7.50 -31.44
C ARG A 166 -48.13 8.95 -31.00
N LEU A 167 -48.48 9.20 -29.74
CA LEU A 167 -48.54 10.55 -29.17
C LEU A 167 -47.21 11.29 -29.33
N PHE A 168 -46.08 10.62 -29.07
CA PHE A 168 -44.75 11.21 -29.18
C PHE A 168 -44.19 11.27 -30.61
N THR A 169 -44.82 10.58 -31.57
CA THR A 169 -44.36 10.51 -32.97
C THR A 169 -45.11 11.51 -33.88
N ILE A 170 -46.35 11.86 -33.55
CA ILE A 170 -47.19 12.72 -34.39
C ILE A 170 -46.76 14.20 -34.29
N PRO A 171 -46.44 14.89 -35.41
CA PRO A 171 -46.00 16.28 -35.41
C PRO A 171 -47.01 17.26 -34.79
N GLU A 172 -48.30 17.01 -34.98
CA GLU A 172 -49.40 17.85 -34.45
C GLU A 172 -49.50 17.84 -32.92
N MET A 173 -48.90 16.84 -32.27
CA MET A 173 -48.93 16.66 -30.82
C MET A 173 -47.64 17.15 -30.14
N VAL A 174 -46.69 17.71 -30.89
CA VAL A 174 -45.38 18.17 -30.38
C VAL A 174 -45.54 19.19 -29.25
N ASP A 175 -46.47 20.13 -29.34
CA ASP A 175 -46.67 21.14 -28.31
C ASP A 175 -47.28 20.57 -27.02
N ILE A 176 -48.13 19.54 -27.15
CA ILE A 176 -48.67 18.78 -26.01
C ILE A 176 -47.56 17.96 -25.36
N CYS A 177 -46.74 17.27 -26.16
CA CYS A 177 -45.60 16.49 -25.67
C CYS A 177 -44.55 17.39 -24.98
N LYS A 178 -44.24 18.56 -25.55
CA LYS A 178 -43.37 19.57 -24.92
C LYS A 178 -43.92 20.03 -23.57
N ALA A 179 -45.22 20.31 -23.47
CA ALA A 179 -45.84 20.70 -22.21
C ALA A 179 -45.77 19.58 -21.16
N ILE A 180 -45.98 18.32 -21.56
CA ILE A 180 -45.82 17.15 -20.67
C ILE A 180 -44.37 17.06 -20.19
N ILE A 181 -43.39 17.16 -21.09
CA ILE A 181 -41.96 17.09 -20.74
C ILE A 181 -41.57 18.23 -19.80
N GLN A 182 -42.01 19.46 -20.08
CA GLN A 182 -41.74 20.63 -19.24
C GLN A 182 -42.34 20.50 -17.84
N GLU A 183 -43.61 20.07 -17.73
CA GLU A 183 -44.23 19.91 -16.41
C GLU A 183 -43.67 18.71 -15.65
N ARG A 184 -43.31 17.62 -16.34
CA ARG A 184 -42.54 16.50 -15.75
C ARG A 184 -41.23 16.99 -15.16
N GLU A 185 -40.48 17.80 -15.91
CA GLU A 185 -39.21 18.35 -15.45
C GLU A 185 -39.42 19.34 -14.30
N ARG A 186 -40.45 20.19 -14.36
CA ARG A 186 -40.81 21.10 -13.26
C ARG A 186 -41.14 20.35 -11.97
N ILE A 187 -41.93 19.28 -12.05
CA ILE A 187 -42.25 18.41 -10.91
C ILE A 187 -40.99 17.70 -10.41
N ARG A 188 -40.13 17.23 -11.30
CA ARG A 188 -38.84 16.62 -10.94
C ARG A 188 -37.98 17.63 -10.17
N GLN A 189 -37.83 18.85 -10.66
CA GLN A 189 -37.07 19.91 -10.01
C GLN A 189 -37.67 20.29 -8.65
N GLN A 190 -39.00 20.39 -8.54
CA GLN A 190 -39.68 20.62 -7.25
C GLN A 190 -39.39 19.49 -6.25
N LYS A 191 -39.43 18.23 -6.68
CA LYS A 191 -39.07 17.07 -5.83
C LYS A 191 -37.60 17.10 -5.43
N ILE A 192 -36.70 17.53 -6.32
CA ILE A 192 -35.27 17.69 -6.00
C ILE A 192 -35.09 18.77 -4.95
N VAL A 193 -35.72 19.94 -5.11
CA VAL A 193 -35.64 21.05 -4.13
C VAL A 193 -36.15 20.60 -2.75
N GLN A 194 -37.30 19.93 -2.69
CA GLN A 194 -37.82 19.38 -1.43
C GLN A 194 -36.87 18.37 -0.79
N LYS A 195 -36.27 17.49 -1.58
CA LYS A 195 -35.28 16.52 -1.09
C LYS A 195 -33.99 17.18 -0.62
N ILE A 196 -33.53 18.24 -1.30
CA ILE A 196 -32.33 18.99 -0.88
C ILE A 196 -32.53 19.60 0.51
N VAL A 197 -33.72 20.14 0.81
CA VAL A 197 -34.02 20.66 2.16
C VAL A 197 -33.86 19.56 3.23
N LEU A 198 -34.42 18.37 2.98
CA LEU A 198 -34.27 17.22 3.89
C LEU A 198 -32.81 16.75 4.01
N LEU A 199 -32.05 16.81 2.92
CA LEU A 199 -30.62 16.45 2.92
C LEU A 199 -29.77 17.50 3.65
N ASP A 200 -30.13 18.78 3.58
CA ASP A 200 -29.47 19.85 4.33
C ASP A 200 -29.71 19.68 5.85
N GLU A 201 -30.93 19.33 6.26
CA GLU A 201 -31.26 18.97 7.64
C GLU A 201 -30.47 17.74 8.10
N ARG A 202 -30.41 16.70 7.27
CA ARG A 202 -29.61 15.50 7.55
C ARG A 202 -28.11 15.79 7.65
N ALA A 203 -27.57 16.65 6.79
CA ALA A 203 -26.18 17.09 6.86
C ALA A 203 -25.88 17.83 8.17
N ASN A 204 -26.81 18.66 8.65
CA ASN A 204 -26.69 19.32 9.94
C ASN A 204 -26.71 18.32 11.09
N ALA A 205 -27.62 17.35 11.07
CA ALA A 205 -27.68 16.28 12.07
C ALA A 205 -26.38 15.44 12.07
N LEU A 206 -25.84 15.13 10.89
CA LEU A 206 -24.57 14.42 10.75
C LEU A 206 -23.41 15.24 11.32
N ALA A 207 -23.37 16.55 11.09
CA ALA A 207 -22.35 17.43 11.66
C ALA A 207 -22.53 17.72 13.15
N GLN A 208 -23.71 17.50 13.73
CA GLN A 208 -23.91 17.49 15.17
C GLN A 208 -23.38 16.20 15.80
N ALA A 209 -23.66 15.05 15.16
CA ALA A 209 -23.14 13.76 15.59
C ALA A 209 -21.61 13.65 15.42
N PHE A 210 -21.08 14.21 14.33
CA PHE A 210 -19.65 14.22 14.01
C PHE A 210 -19.15 15.66 13.73
N PRO A 211 -18.78 16.42 14.79
CA PRO A 211 -18.47 17.85 14.72
C PRO A 211 -17.35 18.26 13.77
N LEU A 212 -16.43 17.34 13.43
CA LEU A 212 -15.33 17.60 12.51
C LEU A 212 -15.77 17.94 11.09
N LEU A 213 -17.01 17.64 10.71
CA LEU A 213 -17.57 18.08 9.43
C LEU A 213 -17.73 19.61 9.34
N ASN A 214 -17.71 20.32 10.46
CA ASN A 214 -17.78 21.78 10.48
C ASN A 214 -16.44 22.44 10.16
N ASN A 215 -15.34 21.67 10.15
CA ASN A 215 -14.01 22.20 9.89
C ASN A 215 -13.71 22.25 8.38
N PRO A 216 -12.81 23.16 7.95
CA PRO A 216 -12.30 23.18 6.59
C PRO A 216 -11.51 21.90 6.29
N LEU A 217 -11.68 21.37 5.07
CA LEU A 217 -11.02 20.16 4.61
C LEU A 217 -10.11 20.50 3.41
N PRO A 218 -8.77 20.48 3.57
CA PRO A 218 -7.86 20.78 2.46
C PRO A 218 -8.09 19.84 1.26
N PRO A 219 -8.03 20.35 0.02
CA PRO A 219 -7.60 21.69 -0.39
C PRO A 219 -8.70 22.75 -0.34
N HIS A 220 -9.90 22.42 0.11
CA HIS A 220 -11.03 23.35 0.14
C HIS A 220 -10.90 24.30 1.34
N GLU A 221 -11.05 25.62 1.08
CA GLU A 221 -11.17 26.63 2.13
C GLU A 221 -12.53 26.52 2.87
N GLU A 222 -13.51 25.89 2.23
CA GLU A 222 -14.86 25.68 2.77
C GLU A 222 -14.91 24.49 3.76
N SER A 223 -15.88 24.52 4.67
CA SER A 223 -16.12 23.43 5.61
C SER A 223 -16.55 22.14 4.90
N ALA A 224 -16.21 20.98 5.46
CA ALA A 224 -16.60 19.69 4.87
C ALA A 224 -18.14 19.58 4.71
N ILE A 225 -18.94 20.15 5.61
CA ILE A 225 -20.40 20.21 5.45
C ILE A 225 -20.83 21.05 4.24
N ALA A 226 -20.16 22.15 3.92
CA ALA A 226 -20.44 22.92 2.71
C ALA A 226 -20.14 22.10 1.44
N VAL A 227 -19.02 21.38 1.46
CA VAL A 227 -18.66 20.41 0.41
C VAL A 227 -19.71 19.30 0.28
N LEU A 228 -20.23 18.77 1.40
CA LEU A 228 -21.30 17.76 1.41
C LEU A 228 -22.56 18.27 0.70
N ARG A 229 -23.02 19.48 1.07
CA ARG A 229 -24.21 20.09 0.48
C ARG A 229 -24.03 20.36 -1.01
N ALA A 230 -22.84 20.80 -1.42
CA ALA A 230 -22.51 20.95 -2.84
C ALA A 230 -22.57 19.60 -3.57
N ARG A 231 -21.98 18.53 -3.00
CA ARG A 231 -22.02 17.18 -3.58
C ARG A 231 -23.44 16.62 -3.67
N TYR A 232 -24.32 16.88 -2.70
CA TYR A 232 -25.74 16.50 -2.80
C TYR A 232 -26.45 17.15 -3.98
N ARG A 233 -26.22 18.44 -4.22
CA ARG A 233 -26.85 19.15 -5.36
C ARG A 233 -26.45 18.54 -6.69
N VAL A 234 -25.18 18.13 -6.84
CA VAL A 234 -24.68 17.44 -8.03
C VAL A 234 -25.26 16.03 -8.14
N GLU A 235 -25.25 15.26 -7.05
CA GLU A 235 -25.73 13.87 -7.03
C GLU A 235 -27.23 13.79 -7.37
N MET A 236 -28.04 14.72 -6.87
CA MET A 236 -29.48 14.79 -7.13
C MET A 236 -29.85 15.08 -8.59
N GLN A 237 -28.90 15.55 -9.41
CA GLN A 237 -29.11 15.72 -10.86
C GLN A 237 -28.98 14.41 -11.63
N LYS A 238 -28.37 13.37 -11.05
CA LYS A 238 -28.22 12.05 -11.70
C LYS A 238 -29.55 11.32 -11.84
N LYS A 239 -29.59 10.35 -12.77
CA LYS A 239 -30.78 9.51 -13.01
C LYS A 239 -31.13 8.64 -11.79
N GLU A 240 -30.10 8.14 -11.10
CA GLU A 240 -30.19 7.34 -9.88
C GLU A 240 -29.25 7.93 -8.82
N PRO A 241 -29.74 8.83 -7.95
CA PRO A 241 -28.92 9.48 -6.94
C PRO A 241 -28.58 8.52 -5.79
N ASN A 242 -27.31 8.48 -5.37
CA ASN A 242 -26.87 7.72 -4.19
C ASN A 242 -26.24 8.64 -3.14
N THR A 243 -27.08 9.22 -2.29
CA THR A 243 -26.65 10.18 -1.25
C THR A 243 -25.88 9.51 -0.11
N ALA A 244 -26.19 8.24 0.22
CA ALA A 244 -25.49 7.49 1.27
C ALA A 244 -24.01 7.28 0.93
N LYS A 245 -23.70 6.98 -0.34
CA LYS A 245 -22.32 6.86 -0.80
C LYS A 245 -21.56 8.19 -0.74
N VAL A 246 -22.24 9.31 -1.01
CA VAL A 246 -21.65 10.65 -0.92
C VAL A 246 -21.29 10.99 0.53
N GLU A 247 -22.18 10.68 1.47
CA GLU A 247 -21.93 10.82 2.92
C GLU A 247 -20.72 9.99 3.36
N GLU A 248 -20.72 8.68 3.05
CA GLU A 248 -19.64 7.76 3.42
C GLU A 248 -18.28 8.20 2.86
N MET A 249 -18.23 8.63 1.60
CA MET A 249 -17.00 9.12 0.98
C MET A 249 -16.46 10.36 1.69
N LEU A 250 -17.30 11.34 1.99
CA LEU A 250 -16.84 12.56 2.63
C LEU A 250 -16.38 12.29 4.07
N VAL A 251 -17.12 11.49 4.83
CA VAL A 251 -16.71 11.08 6.19
C VAL A 251 -15.37 10.35 6.14
N THR A 252 -15.17 9.49 5.14
CA THR A 252 -13.87 8.83 4.89
C THR A 252 -12.77 9.84 4.65
N GLU A 253 -12.97 10.83 3.76
CA GLU A 253 -11.98 11.87 3.45
C GLU A 253 -11.59 12.67 4.72
N VAL A 254 -12.57 13.03 5.55
CA VAL A 254 -12.34 13.75 6.80
C VAL A 254 -11.54 12.91 7.80
N VAL A 255 -11.97 11.67 8.07
CA VAL A 255 -11.26 10.77 8.99
C VAL A 255 -9.84 10.51 8.48
N PHE A 256 -9.70 10.27 7.17
CA PHE A 256 -8.41 10.04 6.53
C PHE A 256 -7.47 11.21 6.71
N TYR A 257 -7.94 12.44 6.49
CA TYR A 257 -7.15 13.66 6.67
C TYR A 257 -6.58 13.77 8.08
N TYR A 258 -7.42 13.60 9.12
CA TYR A 258 -6.96 13.71 10.50
C TYR A 258 -6.02 12.56 10.92
N LEU A 259 -6.26 11.33 10.46
CA LEU A 259 -5.33 10.21 10.66
C LEU A 259 -3.98 10.48 9.98
N GLN A 260 -4.00 10.99 8.75
CA GLN A 260 -2.79 11.29 7.98
C GLN A 260 -2.00 12.44 8.61
N GLN A 261 -2.67 13.48 9.09
CA GLN A 261 -2.03 14.62 9.76
C GLN A 261 -1.37 14.18 11.09
N ALA A 262 -2.08 13.40 11.90
CA ALA A 262 -1.55 12.91 13.17
C ALA A 262 -0.36 11.96 12.98
N THR A 263 -0.41 11.13 11.93
CA THR A 263 0.70 10.24 11.58
C THR A 263 1.90 10.99 11.00
N ALA A 264 1.69 11.90 10.04
CA ALA A 264 2.77 12.70 9.45
C ALA A 264 3.51 13.59 10.45
N LYS A 265 2.82 14.09 11.49
CA LYS A 265 3.44 14.88 12.56
C LYS A 265 4.39 14.05 13.42
N ASN A 266 4.03 12.80 13.70
CA ASN A 266 4.61 12.01 14.78
C ASN A 266 5.54 10.88 14.30
N LEU A 267 5.40 10.44 13.05
CA LEU A 267 6.16 9.33 12.47
C LEU A 267 7.29 9.80 11.53
N PRO A 268 8.33 8.96 11.32
CA PRO A 268 9.36 9.23 10.32
C PRO A 268 8.80 9.23 8.89
N ASP A 269 9.36 10.05 8.00
CA ASP A 269 8.94 10.18 6.60
C ASP A 269 9.10 8.86 5.83
N GLU A 270 10.01 7.98 6.28
CA GLU A 270 10.26 6.67 5.70
C GLU A 270 9.09 5.69 5.88
N MET A 271 8.18 5.96 6.82
CA MET A 271 7.07 5.06 7.14
C MET A 271 5.78 5.47 6.41
N ILE A 272 5.63 5.00 5.18
CA ILE A 272 4.47 5.33 4.33
C ILE A 272 3.21 4.62 4.83
N LEU A 273 2.36 5.35 5.56
CA LEU A 273 1.08 4.88 6.10
C LEU A 273 -0.15 5.21 5.25
N HIS A 274 0.00 5.88 4.11
CA HIS A 274 -1.13 6.37 3.29
C HIS A 274 -2.20 5.30 3.04
N ASN A 275 -1.84 4.17 2.44
CA ASN A 275 -2.78 3.07 2.13
C ASN A 275 -3.38 2.44 3.39
N PHE A 276 -2.61 2.38 4.48
CA PHE A 276 -3.10 1.86 5.76
C PHE A 276 -4.15 2.80 6.34
N ASN A 277 -3.83 4.09 6.48
CA ASN A 277 -4.74 5.11 6.98
C ASN A 277 -6.00 5.23 6.11
N GLN A 278 -5.90 5.10 4.79
CA GLN A 278 -7.06 5.12 3.90
C GLN A 278 -8.00 3.94 4.17
N ARG A 279 -7.48 2.72 4.34
CA ARG A 279 -8.30 1.55 4.69
C ARG A 279 -8.96 1.71 6.06
N GLN A 280 -8.23 2.23 7.04
CA GLN A 280 -8.76 2.47 8.39
C GLN A 280 -9.82 3.56 8.40
N ALA A 281 -9.60 4.65 7.66
CA ALA A 281 -10.58 5.73 7.51
C ALA A 281 -11.88 5.22 6.88
N ASN A 282 -11.80 4.40 5.83
CA ASN A 282 -12.98 3.78 5.22
C ASN A 282 -13.75 2.91 6.21
N ARG A 283 -13.05 2.12 7.03
CA ARG A 283 -13.67 1.28 8.05
C ARG A 283 -14.38 2.12 9.11
N ILE A 284 -13.67 3.10 9.69
CA ILE A 284 -14.22 3.99 10.72
C ILE A 284 -15.39 4.80 10.17
N ALA A 285 -15.31 5.29 8.93
CA ALA A 285 -16.39 6.05 8.30
C ALA A 285 -17.67 5.20 8.13
N LYS A 286 -17.54 3.93 7.73
CA LYS A 286 -18.68 3.02 7.65
C LYS A 286 -19.35 2.82 9.00
N GLU A 287 -18.56 2.62 10.06
CA GLU A 287 -19.07 2.45 11.42
C GLU A 287 -19.74 3.74 11.95
N ILE A 288 -19.17 4.92 11.66
CA ILE A 288 -19.79 6.22 11.96
C ILE A 288 -21.14 6.36 11.25
N MET A 289 -21.18 6.04 9.95
CA MET A 289 -22.41 6.15 9.16
C MET A 289 -23.47 5.15 9.61
N GLN A 290 -23.07 3.94 10.00
CA GLN A 290 -23.98 2.92 10.53
C GLN A 290 -24.58 3.37 11.87
N ALA A 291 -23.75 3.78 12.83
CA ALA A 291 -24.21 4.29 14.11
C ALA A 291 -25.13 5.52 13.95
N PHE A 292 -24.81 6.42 13.02
CA PHE A 292 -25.68 7.56 12.69
C PHE A 292 -27.04 7.14 12.11
N ASN A 293 -27.06 6.16 11.20
CA ASN A 293 -28.30 5.65 10.61
C ASN A 293 -29.17 4.90 11.63
N ASP A 294 -28.54 4.20 12.56
CA ASP A 294 -29.20 3.41 13.61
C ASP A 294 -29.56 4.28 14.84
N ASN A 295 -29.21 5.57 14.84
CA ASN A 295 -29.34 6.51 15.97
C ASN A 295 -28.64 6.04 17.25
N GLU A 296 -27.52 5.33 17.09
CA GLU A 296 -26.67 4.87 18.19
C GLU A 296 -25.58 5.88 18.54
N ALA A 297 -25.04 5.78 19.75
CA ALA A 297 -23.89 6.59 20.15
C ALA A 297 -22.64 6.18 19.36
N LEU A 298 -21.83 7.16 18.94
CA LEU A 298 -20.57 6.87 18.25
C LEU A 298 -19.58 6.20 19.21
N LEU A 299 -19.23 4.94 18.94
CA LEU A 299 -18.26 4.16 19.72
C LEU A 299 -16.83 4.44 19.27
N LEU A 300 -16.47 5.72 19.15
CA LEU A 300 -15.20 6.17 18.58
C LEU A 300 -13.99 5.61 19.35
N ASP A 301 -14.08 5.54 20.68
CA ASP A 301 -13.03 4.96 21.52
C ASP A 301 -12.76 3.49 21.16
N HIS A 302 -13.82 2.70 20.91
CA HIS A 302 -13.67 1.29 20.54
C HIS A 302 -12.98 1.15 19.18
N TRP A 303 -13.45 1.88 18.17
CA TRP A 303 -12.87 1.83 16.81
C TRP A 303 -11.41 2.30 16.80
N LEU A 304 -11.08 3.30 17.63
CA LEU A 304 -9.70 3.80 17.78
C LEU A 304 -8.80 2.84 18.57
N GLN A 305 -9.32 2.03 19.50
CA GLN A 305 -8.54 0.94 20.09
C GLN A 305 -8.21 -0.14 19.06
N VAL A 306 -9.13 -0.47 18.15
CA VAL A 306 -8.85 -1.38 17.04
C VAL A 306 -7.79 -0.80 16.11
N TYR A 307 -7.94 0.48 15.73
CA TYR A 307 -6.92 1.21 14.97
C TYR A 307 -5.55 1.18 15.67
N LYS A 308 -5.50 1.37 17.00
CA LYS A 308 -4.27 1.31 17.79
C LYS A 308 -3.56 -0.03 17.67
N GLN A 309 -4.30 -1.12 17.82
CA GLN A 309 -3.76 -2.47 17.72
C GLN A 309 -3.26 -2.76 16.30
N GLU A 310 -4.06 -2.43 15.29
CA GLU A 310 -3.71 -2.65 13.89
C GLU A 310 -2.54 -1.77 13.43
N LEU A 311 -2.45 -0.52 13.91
CA LEU A 311 -1.32 0.37 13.65
C LEU A 311 -0.05 -0.18 14.29
N GLY A 312 -0.10 -0.59 15.56
CA GLY A 312 1.05 -1.19 16.25
C GLY A 312 1.58 -2.43 15.52
N ASN A 313 0.67 -3.33 15.11
CA ASN A 313 1.03 -4.52 14.34
C ASN A 313 1.61 -4.15 12.96
N HIS A 314 0.99 -3.21 12.25
CA HIS A 314 1.45 -2.79 10.93
C HIS A 314 2.86 -2.20 10.97
N ILE A 315 3.18 -1.41 12.01
CA ILE A 315 4.52 -0.84 12.18
C ILE A 315 5.53 -1.96 12.45
N ILE A 316 5.21 -2.89 13.35
CA ILE A 316 6.09 -4.03 13.68
C ILE A 316 6.35 -4.87 12.42
N GLU A 317 5.31 -5.20 11.65
CA GLU A 317 5.44 -5.94 10.39
C GLU A 317 6.34 -5.19 9.40
N ARG A 318 6.13 -3.87 9.22
CA ARG A 318 6.94 -3.04 8.33
C ARG A 318 8.42 -2.99 8.73
N LEU A 319 8.71 -2.91 10.03
CA LEU A 319 10.09 -2.92 10.55
C LEU A 319 10.80 -4.26 10.32
N LEU A 320 10.05 -5.36 10.22
CA LEU A 320 10.60 -6.69 9.92
C LEU A 320 10.79 -6.95 8.42
N LEU A 321 10.28 -6.07 7.55
CA LEU A 321 10.53 -6.17 6.12
C LEU A 321 11.90 -5.56 5.78
N ILE A 322 12.67 -6.30 4.99
CA ILE A 322 13.96 -5.89 4.43
C ILE A 322 13.76 -5.61 2.95
N ASN A 323 13.96 -4.37 2.51
CA ASN A 323 13.73 -3.97 1.10
C ASN A 323 12.35 -4.41 0.57
N GLY A 324 11.32 -4.31 1.43
CA GLY A 324 9.92 -4.65 1.12
C GLY A 324 9.58 -6.15 1.12
N LYS A 325 10.48 -7.04 1.56
CA LYS A 325 10.24 -8.49 1.64
C LYS A 325 10.67 -9.04 2.99
N GLU A 326 10.04 -10.13 3.44
CA GLU A 326 10.53 -10.87 4.60
C GLU A 326 11.90 -11.47 4.30
N TRP A 327 12.85 -11.29 5.22
CA TRP A 327 14.14 -11.93 5.14
C TRP A 327 13.99 -13.45 5.30
N LYS A 328 14.26 -14.18 4.22
CA LYS A 328 14.23 -15.64 4.23
C LYS A 328 15.57 -16.18 4.68
N ILE A 329 15.57 -16.89 5.80
CA ILE A 329 16.72 -17.67 6.24
C ILE A 329 16.83 -18.86 5.27
N PRO A 330 17.89 -18.99 4.45
CA PRO A 330 18.02 -20.12 3.55
C PRO A 330 18.12 -21.43 4.34
N SER A 331 17.32 -22.42 3.95
CA SER A 331 17.23 -23.73 4.60
C SER A 331 18.40 -24.68 4.27
N GLU A 332 19.27 -24.29 3.33
CA GLU A 332 20.31 -25.19 2.84
C GLU A 332 21.54 -25.24 3.75
N PRO A 333 22.07 -26.44 4.04
CA PRO A 333 23.30 -26.58 4.79
C PRO A 333 24.47 -26.05 3.95
N ARG A 334 25.26 -25.16 4.56
CA ARG A 334 26.47 -24.47 4.06
C ARG A 334 27.60 -25.38 3.52
N GLY A 335 27.37 -26.66 3.29
CA GLY A 335 28.40 -27.72 3.30
C GLY A 335 29.07 -28.06 1.98
N GLN A 336 28.48 -27.78 0.80
CA GLN A 336 29.04 -28.30 -0.47
C GLN A 336 29.92 -27.32 -1.25
N ALA A 337 29.78 -26.01 -1.06
CA ALA A 337 30.49 -25.02 -1.90
C ALA A 337 31.97 -24.78 -1.50
N VAL A 338 32.42 -25.29 -0.36
CA VAL A 338 33.59 -24.75 0.36
C VAL A 338 34.72 -25.77 0.57
N VAL A 339 34.60 -27.00 0.03
CA VAL A 339 35.52 -28.13 0.30
C VAL A 339 36.98 -27.83 -0.09
N ASN A 340 37.23 -26.91 -1.03
CA ASN A 340 38.58 -26.59 -1.51
C ASN A 340 39.08 -25.19 -1.10
N SER A 341 38.26 -24.38 -0.41
CA SER A 341 38.69 -23.06 0.08
C SER A 341 39.32 -23.19 1.46
N LEU A 342 40.28 -22.31 1.77
CA LEU A 342 40.99 -22.37 3.04
C LEU A 342 40.04 -22.13 4.23
N SER A 343 39.07 -21.22 4.07
CA SER A 343 38.03 -20.95 5.08
C SER A 343 37.11 -22.14 5.33
N GLY A 344 36.79 -22.93 4.30
CA GLY A 344 36.01 -24.16 4.44
C GLY A 344 36.79 -25.29 5.08
N LEU A 345 38.03 -25.48 4.65
CA LEU A 345 38.93 -26.50 5.20
C LEU A 345 39.21 -26.26 6.69
N TRP A 346 39.33 -25.00 7.11
CA TRP A 346 39.49 -24.61 8.52
C TRP A 346 38.29 -24.99 9.40
N ASN A 347 37.07 -24.87 8.87
CA ASN A 347 35.83 -25.09 9.62
C ASN A 347 35.32 -26.54 9.59
N ASN A 348 35.91 -27.42 8.78
CA ASN A 348 35.42 -28.78 8.56
C ASN A 348 36.19 -29.80 9.42
N ARG A 349 35.51 -30.42 10.40
CA ARG A 349 36.11 -31.42 11.31
C ARG A 349 36.74 -32.62 10.60
N LEU A 350 36.27 -32.96 9.38
CA LEU A 350 36.72 -34.13 8.61
C LEU A 350 38.09 -33.93 7.91
N VAL A 351 38.59 -32.69 7.77
CA VAL A 351 39.83 -32.40 6.99
C VAL A 351 40.98 -31.89 7.88
N ASN A 352 40.81 -31.89 9.20
CA ASN A 352 41.81 -31.45 10.20
C ASN A 352 43.11 -32.29 10.26
N GLY A 353 43.40 -33.13 9.26
CA GLY A 353 44.61 -33.95 9.18
C GLY A 353 45.35 -33.95 7.84
N GLY A 354 44.91 -33.17 6.84
CA GLY A 354 45.50 -33.21 5.50
C GLY A 354 46.74 -32.33 5.34
N THR A 355 47.79 -32.85 4.68
CA THR A 355 48.95 -32.09 4.19
C THR A 355 48.55 -30.90 3.30
N GLU A 356 47.40 -30.99 2.62
CA GLU A 356 46.86 -29.93 1.77
C GLU A 356 46.38 -28.69 2.55
N LEU A 357 45.74 -28.86 3.72
CA LEU A 357 45.38 -27.74 4.59
C LEU A 357 46.66 -27.05 5.10
N VAL A 358 47.64 -27.82 5.55
CA VAL A 358 48.92 -27.33 6.10
C VAL A 358 49.70 -26.53 5.05
N ASN A 359 49.79 -27.04 3.81
CA ASN A 359 50.48 -26.35 2.72
C ASN A 359 49.77 -25.06 2.31
N LYS A 360 48.44 -25.10 2.14
CA LYS A 360 47.66 -23.90 1.78
C LYS A 360 47.65 -22.86 2.90
N LEU A 361 47.72 -23.28 4.16
CA LEU A 361 47.76 -22.38 5.32
C LEU A 361 49.15 -21.72 5.46
N ALA A 362 50.23 -22.41 5.07
CA ALA A 362 51.56 -21.81 4.96
C ALA A 362 51.61 -20.72 3.85
N ASP A 363 50.95 -20.93 2.72
CA ASP A 363 50.84 -19.92 1.66
C ASP A 363 49.94 -18.75 2.05
N ALA A 364 48.77 -19.03 2.66
CA ALA A 364 47.88 -18.02 3.23
C ALA A 364 48.56 -17.21 4.33
N HIS A 365 49.45 -17.83 5.11
CA HIS A 365 50.20 -17.18 6.17
C HIS A 365 51.11 -16.05 5.66
N ALA A 366 51.79 -16.23 4.52
CA ALA A 366 52.59 -15.17 3.93
C ALA A 366 51.75 -13.95 3.55
N PHE A 367 50.55 -14.19 3.00
CA PHE A 367 49.60 -13.15 2.67
C PHE A 367 48.98 -12.50 3.92
N ILE A 368 48.54 -13.30 4.89
CA ILE A 368 47.96 -12.81 6.15
C ILE A 368 49.00 -12.00 6.89
N GLN A 369 50.26 -12.41 6.99
CA GLN A 369 51.31 -11.59 7.60
C GLN A 369 51.56 -10.29 6.83
N ALA A 370 51.40 -10.31 5.50
CA ALA A 370 51.51 -9.13 4.64
C ALA A 370 50.31 -8.16 4.76
N THR A 371 49.13 -8.67 5.11
CA THR A 371 47.91 -7.88 5.28
C THR A 371 47.63 -7.52 6.75
N SER A 372 48.06 -8.36 7.68
CA SER A 372 47.89 -8.30 9.14
C SER A 372 49.02 -7.54 9.83
N PHE A 373 49.72 -6.64 9.13
CA PHE A 373 50.63 -5.74 9.81
C PHE A 373 49.89 -4.93 10.90
N ALA A 374 48.56 -4.77 10.85
CA ALA A 374 47.73 -4.23 11.93
C ALA A 374 47.53 -5.14 13.17
N THR A 375 48.02 -6.37 13.20
CA THR A 375 47.94 -7.26 14.38
C THR A 375 49.31 -7.84 14.71
N GLN A 376 50.06 -7.14 15.54
CA GLN A 376 51.41 -7.52 15.96
C GLN A 376 51.51 -8.72 16.93
N ASN A 377 50.49 -9.59 17.06
CA ASN A 377 50.41 -10.51 18.21
C ASN A 377 50.33 -12.03 17.94
N GLU A 378 50.50 -12.55 16.73
CA GLU A 378 50.43 -14.02 16.51
C GLU A 378 51.59 -14.61 15.67
N SER A 379 52.45 -15.44 16.29
CA SER A 379 53.50 -16.22 15.63
C SER A 379 52.92 -17.41 14.90
N SER A 380 53.28 -17.52 13.64
CA SER A 380 52.65 -18.49 12.74
C SER A 380 53.38 -19.83 12.58
N PHE A 381 54.67 -19.94 12.86
CA PHE A 381 55.35 -21.24 12.79
C PHE A 381 54.98 -22.09 14.00
N LEU A 382 54.87 -21.46 15.17
CA LEU A 382 54.30 -22.09 16.35
C LEU A 382 52.80 -22.36 16.17
N ALA A 383 52.00 -21.50 15.51
CA ALA A 383 50.58 -21.79 15.28
C ALA A 383 50.33 -23.02 14.38
N LEU A 384 51.19 -23.28 13.39
CA LEU A 384 51.09 -24.43 12.48
C LEU A 384 51.55 -25.74 13.15
N LEU A 385 52.65 -25.68 13.92
CA LEU A 385 53.11 -26.75 14.81
C LEU A 385 52.17 -26.95 16.01
N ASP A 386 51.51 -25.89 16.47
CA ASP A 386 50.48 -25.91 17.51
C ASP A 386 49.27 -26.61 16.96
N LEU A 387 48.72 -26.27 15.79
CA LEU A 387 47.54 -26.92 15.21
C LEU A 387 47.73 -28.45 15.02
N TYR A 388 48.90 -28.85 14.55
CA TYR A 388 49.29 -30.27 14.37
C TYR A 388 49.48 -31.00 15.72
N ASN A 389 50.01 -30.33 16.74
CA ASN A 389 50.22 -30.92 18.07
C ASN A 389 49.00 -30.83 18.99
N TYR A 390 48.14 -29.80 18.83
CA TYR A 390 46.88 -29.59 19.56
C TYR A 390 45.88 -30.68 19.21
N SER A 391 45.80 -31.08 17.93
CA SER A 391 44.90 -32.15 17.50
C SER A 391 45.28 -33.52 18.05
N ARG A 392 46.56 -33.72 18.43
CA ARG A 392 47.11 -35.02 18.83
C ARG A 392 47.34 -35.15 20.35
N PHE A 393 47.59 -34.06 21.08
CA PHE A 393 48.00 -34.09 22.50
C PHE A 393 47.44 -32.93 23.37
N ALA A 394 46.19 -32.52 23.11
CA ALA A 394 45.53 -31.32 23.66
C ALA A 394 45.61 -31.11 25.19
N THR A 395 45.72 -32.16 26.00
CA THR A 395 45.65 -32.06 27.48
C THR A 395 47.01 -32.03 28.18
N GLN A 396 48.11 -32.42 27.53
CA GLN A 396 49.45 -32.50 28.17
C GLN A 396 50.41 -31.39 27.76
N ILE A 397 50.12 -30.66 26.68
CA ILE A 397 51.04 -29.66 26.10
C ILE A 397 50.85 -28.26 26.70
N ASN A 398 49.67 -27.90 27.20
CA ASN A 398 49.37 -26.52 27.62
C ASN A 398 50.24 -26.02 28.78
N GLU A 399 50.53 -26.86 29.78
CA GLU A 399 51.35 -26.43 30.93
C GLU A 399 52.83 -26.29 30.55
N ASN A 400 53.40 -27.25 29.83
CA ASN A 400 54.82 -27.21 29.45
C ASN A 400 55.13 -26.17 28.36
N LYS A 401 54.20 -25.90 27.42
CA LYS A 401 54.36 -24.81 26.46
C LYS A 401 54.13 -23.44 27.07
N ALA A 402 53.19 -23.26 27.99
CA ALA A 402 53.03 -21.96 28.65
C ALA A 402 54.31 -21.55 29.40
N ILE A 403 55.00 -22.51 30.01
CA ILE A 403 56.28 -22.28 30.70
C ILE A 403 57.40 -21.97 29.69
N ILE A 404 57.57 -22.77 28.62
CA ILE A 404 58.64 -22.56 27.63
C ILE A 404 58.39 -21.31 26.77
N ALA A 405 57.14 -21.05 26.38
CA ALA A 405 56.75 -19.89 25.60
C ALA A 405 56.80 -18.60 26.43
N SER A 406 56.47 -18.62 27.73
CA SER A 406 56.68 -17.45 28.60
C SER A 406 58.17 -17.14 28.80
N LEU A 407 59.03 -18.18 28.89
CA LEU A 407 60.48 -18.03 28.95
C LEU A 407 61.09 -17.48 27.65
N LEU A 408 60.53 -17.82 26.48
CA LEU A 408 61.03 -17.40 25.16
C LEU A 408 60.28 -16.20 24.56
N ALA A 409 59.14 -15.81 25.12
CA ALA A 409 58.33 -14.66 24.69
C ALA A 409 59.14 -13.37 24.46
N PRO A 410 60.08 -12.97 25.34
CA PRO A 410 60.84 -11.75 25.11
C PRO A 410 61.80 -11.81 23.91
N PHE A 411 62.11 -13.00 23.38
CA PHE A 411 63.02 -13.19 22.24
C PHE A 411 62.30 -13.53 20.94
N ARG A 412 60.98 -13.68 20.98
CA ARG A 412 60.13 -13.99 19.82
C ARG A 412 60.31 -13.01 18.65
N PRO A 413 60.38 -11.68 18.85
CA PRO A 413 60.55 -10.74 17.72
C PRO A 413 61.83 -10.97 16.93
N ILE A 414 62.92 -11.34 17.62
CA ILE A 414 64.22 -11.65 16.99
C ILE A 414 64.10 -12.88 16.10
N TYR A 415 63.49 -13.94 16.61
CA TYR A 415 63.27 -15.17 15.87
C TYR A 415 62.42 -14.94 14.60
N GLU A 416 61.33 -14.17 14.72
CA GLU A 416 60.44 -13.88 13.60
C GLU A 416 61.13 -13.04 12.51
N GLU A 417 61.96 -12.06 12.89
CA GLU A 417 62.73 -11.28 11.92
C GLU A 417 63.69 -12.17 11.13
N TYR A 418 64.48 -13.02 11.78
CA TYR A 418 65.40 -13.94 11.09
C TYR A 418 64.67 -14.94 10.19
N ARG A 419 63.49 -15.43 10.63
CA ARG A 419 62.64 -16.28 9.81
C ARG A 419 62.13 -15.54 8.57
N ASN A 420 61.64 -14.31 8.72
CA ASN A 420 61.12 -13.50 7.61
C ASN A 420 62.21 -13.19 6.59
N ILE A 421 63.42 -12.88 7.05
CA ILE A 421 64.61 -12.69 6.20
C ILE A 421 64.94 -13.97 5.42
N GLY A 422 64.82 -15.14 6.07
CA GLY A 422 65.07 -16.43 5.42
C GLY A 422 64.08 -16.77 4.32
N LEU A 423 62.79 -16.45 4.53
CA LEU A 423 61.70 -16.85 3.66
C LEU A 423 61.40 -15.87 2.52
N TYR A 424 61.51 -14.56 2.77
CA TYR A 424 60.93 -13.54 1.88
C TYR A 424 61.96 -12.55 1.31
N GLU A 425 63.11 -12.35 1.98
CA GLU A 425 64.12 -11.40 1.52
C GLU A 425 65.00 -12.03 0.43
N LYS A 426 64.77 -11.59 -0.81
CA LYS A 426 65.49 -12.07 -2.00
C LYS A 426 66.76 -11.27 -2.28
N ASP A 427 66.82 -10.02 -1.85
CA ASP A 427 67.99 -9.17 -2.06
C ASP A 427 69.09 -9.48 -1.03
N PRO A 428 70.29 -9.91 -1.46
CA PRO A 428 71.38 -10.27 -0.55
C PRO A 428 71.86 -9.09 0.32
N PHE A 429 71.77 -7.84 -0.16
CA PHE A 429 72.18 -6.66 0.60
C PHE A 429 71.23 -6.37 1.75
N PHE A 430 69.92 -6.34 1.48
CA PHE A 430 68.91 -6.16 2.53
C PHE A 430 68.87 -7.34 3.50
N LYS A 431 69.13 -8.55 3.01
CA LYS A 431 69.28 -9.75 3.84
C LYS A 431 70.40 -9.59 4.87
N PHE A 432 71.57 -9.15 4.43
CA PHE A 432 72.73 -8.93 5.30
C PHE A 432 72.48 -7.82 6.32
N THR A 433 72.00 -6.65 5.87
CA THR A 433 71.76 -5.50 6.76
C THR A 433 70.70 -5.81 7.83
N ARG A 434 69.57 -6.41 7.45
CA ARG A 434 68.50 -6.80 8.40
C ARG A 434 68.94 -7.90 9.37
N MET A 435 69.84 -8.78 8.96
CA MET A 435 70.39 -9.84 9.81
C MET A 435 71.37 -9.28 10.85
N VAL A 436 72.22 -8.32 10.48
CA VAL A 436 73.29 -7.81 11.34
C VAL A 436 72.77 -6.72 12.30
N MET A 437 71.77 -5.94 11.91
CA MET A 437 71.32 -4.79 12.71
C MET A 437 70.82 -5.13 14.13
N PRO A 438 70.04 -6.21 14.37
CA PRO A 438 69.69 -6.63 15.72
C PRO A 438 70.90 -7.00 16.58
N MET A 439 71.96 -7.58 15.98
CA MET A 439 73.21 -7.86 16.68
C MET A 439 73.95 -6.57 17.05
N ILE A 440 73.98 -5.59 16.14
CA ILE A 440 74.58 -4.27 16.43
C ILE A 440 73.86 -3.63 17.62
N VAL A 441 72.52 -3.67 17.66
CA VAL A 441 71.74 -3.12 18.78
C VAL A 441 72.06 -3.85 20.09
N ALA A 442 72.15 -5.19 20.08
CA ALA A 442 72.51 -5.96 21.26
C ALA A 442 73.93 -5.62 21.74
N VAL A 443 74.92 -5.61 20.84
CA VAL A 443 76.31 -5.24 21.17
C VAL A 443 76.38 -3.81 21.72
N THR A 444 75.66 -2.86 21.13
CA THR A 444 75.58 -1.48 21.61
C THR A 444 75.04 -1.43 23.04
N ALA A 445 73.99 -2.19 23.35
CA ALA A 445 73.44 -2.26 24.70
C ALA A 445 74.42 -2.90 25.71
N ILE A 446 75.17 -3.93 25.31
CA ILE A 446 76.22 -4.56 26.15
C ILE A 446 77.35 -3.58 26.42
N VAL A 447 77.79 -2.83 25.41
CA VAL A 447 78.84 -1.82 25.56
C VAL A 447 78.35 -0.67 26.43
N LEU A 448 77.11 -0.20 26.24
CA LEU A 448 76.54 0.89 27.03
C LEU A 448 76.41 0.52 28.52
N THR A 449 75.96 -0.71 28.80
CA THR A 449 75.89 -1.24 30.16
C THR A 449 77.27 -1.43 30.75
N ALA A 450 78.25 -1.92 29.99
CA ALA A 450 79.64 -2.00 30.44
C ALA A 450 80.23 -0.61 30.76
N ILE A 451 79.96 0.41 29.94
CA ILE A 451 80.39 1.81 30.20
C ILE A 451 79.72 2.37 31.46
N LEU A 452 78.43 2.08 31.67
CA LEU A 452 77.69 2.49 32.87
C LEU A 452 78.22 1.83 34.15
N LEU A 453 78.75 0.61 34.04
CA LEU A 453 79.27 -0.17 35.16
C LEU A 453 80.76 0.05 35.41
N ASN A 454 81.51 0.52 34.41
CA ASN A 454 82.95 0.81 34.49
C ASN A 454 83.35 1.71 35.69
N PRO A 455 82.59 2.75 36.09
CA PRO A 455 82.92 3.60 37.23
C PRO A 455 82.85 2.88 38.59
N LEU A 456 82.21 1.70 38.67
CA LEU A 456 82.04 0.96 39.91
C LEU A 456 83.26 0.12 40.31
N GLY A 457 84.31 0.07 39.48
CA GLY A 457 85.59 -0.58 39.82
C GLY A 457 85.45 -2.07 40.18
N LEU A 458 84.48 -2.76 39.58
CA LEU A 458 84.18 -4.16 39.87
C LEU A 458 85.32 -5.07 39.37
N SER A 459 85.66 -6.10 40.15
CA SER A 459 86.63 -7.10 39.72
C SER A 459 86.10 -7.92 38.55
N ASP A 460 87.01 -8.43 37.70
CA ASP A 460 86.65 -9.23 36.51
C ASP A 460 85.70 -10.40 36.79
N LEU A 461 85.74 -10.93 38.03
CA LEU A 461 84.88 -12.02 38.48
C LEU A 461 83.41 -11.57 38.70
N VAL A 462 83.19 -10.33 39.13
CA VAL A 462 81.85 -9.73 39.27
C VAL A 462 81.28 -9.35 37.90
N PHE A 463 82.15 -9.01 36.95
CA PHE A 463 81.76 -8.75 35.56
C PHE A 463 81.09 -9.98 34.92
N THR A 464 81.56 -11.19 35.23
CA THR A 464 80.95 -12.46 34.79
C THR A 464 79.53 -12.67 35.33
N PHE A 465 79.26 -12.23 36.56
CA PHE A 465 77.92 -12.31 37.16
C PHE A 465 76.94 -11.28 36.57
N ILE A 466 77.45 -10.13 36.11
CA ILE A 466 76.63 -9.08 35.47
C ILE A 466 76.44 -9.35 33.97
N LEU A 467 77.32 -10.13 33.34
CA LEU A 467 77.24 -10.47 31.92
C LEU A 467 75.90 -11.13 31.54
N ILE A 468 75.39 -12.06 32.35
CA ILE A 468 74.13 -12.77 32.05
C ILE A 468 72.93 -11.81 32.04
N PRO A 469 72.67 -10.99 33.10
CA PRO A 469 71.65 -9.94 33.05
C PRO A 469 71.83 -8.95 31.91
N THR A 470 73.08 -8.54 31.64
CA THR A 470 73.40 -7.60 30.55
C THR A 470 73.05 -8.17 29.17
N VAL A 471 73.35 -9.45 28.93
CA VAL A 471 72.98 -10.15 27.69
C VAL A 471 71.45 -10.23 27.56
N LEU A 472 70.72 -10.50 28.65
CA LEU A 472 69.24 -10.52 28.62
C LEU A 472 68.65 -9.14 28.31
N VAL A 473 69.19 -8.07 28.90
CA VAL A 473 68.77 -6.69 28.60
C VAL A 473 69.09 -6.33 27.15
N ALA A 474 70.26 -6.71 26.65
CA ALA A 474 70.67 -6.47 25.27
C ALA A 474 69.81 -7.21 24.25
N LEU A 475 69.47 -8.47 24.53
CA LEU A 475 68.54 -9.24 23.69
C LEU A 475 67.13 -8.64 23.75
N ARG A 476 66.65 -8.17 24.91
CA ARG A 476 65.37 -7.46 25.01
C ARG A 476 65.39 -6.16 24.19
N ALA A 477 66.47 -5.38 24.26
CA ALA A 477 66.62 -4.16 23.47
C ALA A 477 66.61 -4.44 21.95
N ALA A 478 67.25 -5.53 21.52
CA ALA A 478 67.19 -5.96 20.12
C ALA A 478 65.78 -6.42 19.70
N ALA A 479 65.04 -7.09 20.58
CA ALA A 479 63.65 -7.47 20.34
C ALA A 479 62.74 -6.23 20.23
N GLU A 480 62.87 -5.27 21.15
CA GLU A 480 62.13 -4.00 21.11
C GLU A 480 62.47 -3.17 19.88
N TYR A 481 63.74 -3.13 19.46
CA TYR A 481 64.13 -2.50 18.20
C TYR A 481 63.35 -3.08 17.01
N ILE A 482 63.20 -4.40 16.93
CA ILE A 482 62.46 -5.04 15.84
C ILE A 482 60.98 -4.66 15.89
N VAL A 483 60.37 -4.65 17.08
CA VAL A 483 58.96 -4.25 17.27
C VAL A 483 58.76 -2.81 16.82
N VAL A 484 59.58 -1.88 17.32
CA VAL A 484 59.49 -0.45 16.99
C VAL A 484 59.77 -0.20 15.51
N LYS A 485 60.78 -0.85 14.93
CA LYS A 485 61.09 -0.77 13.49
C LYS A 485 59.90 -1.23 12.64
N ASN A 486 59.28 -2.36 13.00
CA ASN A 486 58.14 -2.89 12.26
C ASN A 486 56.90 -2.00 12.40
N ASP A 487 56.65 -1.45 13.59
CA ASP A 487 55.57 -0.47 13.83
C ASP A 487 55.77 0.81 13.03
N LEU A 488 57.00 1.35 13.01
CA LEU A 488 57.35 2.53 12.22
C LEU A 488 57.18 2.28 10.72
N TYR A 489 57.67 1.13 10.22
CA TYR A 489 57.51 0.74 8.82
C TYR A 489 56.03 0.64 8.45
N GLN A 490 55.22 0.04 9.32
CA GLN A 490 53.78 -0.08 9.12
C GLN A 490 53.10 1.29 9.11
N LYS A 491 53.36 2.16 10.08
CA LYS A 491 52.79 3.51 10.14
C LYS A 491 53.19 4.33 8.91
N ALA A 492 54.45 4.24 8.48
CA ALA A 492 54.92 4.90 7.26
C ALA A 492 54.19 4.36 6.01
N ARG A 493 53.99 3.04 5.94
CA ARG A 493 53.24 2.40 4.85
C ARG A 493 51.78 2.83 4.85
N GLN A 494 51.11 2.81 5.99
CA GLN A 494 49.72 3.26 6.14
C GLN A 494 49.58 4.74 5.77
N PHE A 495 50.51 5.58 6.20
CA PHE A 495 50.55 7.00 5.84
C PHE A 495 50.71 7.19 4.33
N TYR A 496 51.64 6.47 3.70
CA TYR A 496 51.88 6.55 2.26
C TYR A 496 50.65 6.18 1.42
N TYR A 497 49.92 5.13 1.81
CA TYR A 497 48.73 4.66 1.11
C TYR A 497 47.42 5.32 1.57
N GLY A 498 47.45 6.19 2.59
CA GLY A 498 46.27 6.93 3.08
C GLY A 498 45.39 6.18 4.10
N GLY A 499 45.83 5.03 4.62
CA GLY A 499 45.15 4.32 5.71
C GLY A 499 45.43 2.82 5.79
N THR A 500 44.95 2.18 6.85
CA THR A 500 45.15 0.74 7.11
C THR A 500 44.57 -0.16 6.02
N PHE A 501 43.43 0.21 5.44
CA PHE A 501 42.72 -0.58 4.42
C PHE A 501 42.94 -0.05 2.99
N GLU A 502 43.80 0.95 2.82
CA GLU A 502 44.14 1.51 1.51
C GLU A 502 45.44 0.92 0.93
N ILE A 503 46.12 0.05 1.68
CA ILE A 503 47.28 -0.69 1.20
C ILE A 503 46.91 -1.66 0.07
N PRO A 504 47.84 -1.99 -0.85
CA PRO A 504 47.56 -2.80 -2.04
C PRO A 504 46.87 -4.14 -1.78
N GLU A 505 47.11 -4.77 -0.63
CA GLU A 505 46.54 -6.06 -0.28
C GLU A 505 45.04 -6.03 0.09
N PHE A 506 44.50 -4.84 0.29
CA PHE A 506 43.07 -4.61 0.46
C PHE A 506 42.42 -3.97 -0.78
N GLN A 507 43.21 -3.67 -1.83
CA GLN A 507 42.68 -3.12 -3.06
C GLN A 507 42.11 -4.21 -3.97
N ILE A 508 41.23 -3.81 -4.88
CA ILE A 508 40.63 -4.74 -5.84
C ILE A 508 41.68 -5.16 -6.85
N ASN A 509 41.85 -6.46 -7.03
CA ASN A 509 42.75 -7.01 -8.03
C ASN A 509 41.98 -7.54 -9.26
N PRO A 510 42.69 -7.90 -10.35
CA PRO A 510 42.06 -8.42 -11.56
C PRO A 510 41.23 -9.68 -11.30
N ARG A 511 41.69 -10.53 -10.38
CA ARG A 511 40.99 -11.75 -9.97
C ARG A 511 39.61 -11.47 -9.39
N MET A 512 39.49 -10.51 -8.47
CA MET A 512 38.20 -10.11 -7.90
C MET A 512 37.28 -9.54 -8.98
N THR A 513 37.82 -8.72 -9.89
CA THR A 513 37.04 -8.17 -11.01
C THR A 513 36.50 -9.29 -11.90
N SER A 514 37.31 -10.31 -12.21
CA SER A 514 36.87 -11.48 -12.98
C SER A 514 35.87 -12.37 -12.21
N ALA A 515 36.03 -12.54 -10.91
CA ALA A 515 35.15 -13.36 -10.09
C ALA A 515 33.75 -12.73 -9.90
N PHE A 516 33.68 -11.40 -9.80
CA PHE A 516 32.42 -10.67 -9.57
C PHE A 516 31.85 -9.98 -10.82
N GLY A 517 32.55 -10.09 -11.96
CA GLY A 517 32.13 -9.60 -13.28
C GLY A 517 32.47 -8.14 -13.57
N ASN A 518 32.45 -7.25 -12.58
CA ASN A 518 32.80 -5.85 -12.75
C ASN A 518 33.49 -5.25 -11.51
N HIS A 519 34.10 -4.07 -11.70
CA HIS A 519 34.83 -3.37 -10.63
C HIS A 519 33.89 -2.87 -9.53
N GLU A 520 32.66 -2.48 -9.87
CA GLU A 520 31.67 -1.96 -8.92
C GLU A 520 31.23 -3.02 -7.90
N LYS A 521 30.85 -4.23 -8.35
CA LYS A 521 30.52 -5.36 -7.47
C LYS A 521 31.71 -5.79 -6.64
N ALA A 522 32.92 -5.82 -7.21
CA ALA A 522 34.14 -6.09 -6.45
C ALA A 522 34.41 -5.04 -5.36
N THR A 523 34.08 -3.78 -5.61
CA THR A 523 34.15 -2.68 -4.63
C THR A 523 33.15 -2.87 -3.50
N MET A 524 31.91 -3.25 -3.81
CA MET A 524 30.91 -3.57 -2.78
C MET A 524 31.39 -4.69 -1.85
N VAL A 525 32.00 -5.74 -2.41
CA VAL A 525 32.57 -6.85 -1.62
C VAL A 525 33.75 -6.39 -0.77
N ARG A 526 34.68 -5.60 -1.33
CA ARG A 526 35.81 -5.02 -0.58
C ARG A 526 35.29 -4.22 0.62
N ASN A 527 34.38 -3.29 0.39
CA ASN A 527 33.86 -2.40 1.44
C ASN A 527 33.15 -3.20 2.53
N PHE A 528 32.36 -4.21 2.16
CA PHE A 528 31.73 -5.12 3.11
C PHE A 528 32.75 -5.81 4.02
N TYR A 529 33.80 -6.42 3.47
CA TYR A 529 34.83 -7.09 4.27
C TYR A 529 35.61 -6.11 5.15
N ILE A 530 35.94 -4.91 4.66
CA ILE A 530 36.60 -3.86 5.45
C ILE A 530 35.73 -3.46 6.66
N ASP A 531 34.43 -3.27 6.46
CA ASP A 531 33.51 -2.92 7.55
C ASP A 531 33.43 -4.03 8.59
N GLU A 532 33.42 -5.30 8.16
CA GLU A 532 33.44 -6.44 9.07
C GLU A 532 34.77 -6.52 9.87
N PHE A 533 35.91 -6.22 9.24
CA PHE A 533 37.19 -6.13 9.95
C PHE A 533 37.20 -5.02 10.99
N LYS A 534 36.75 -3.81 10.63
CA LYS A 534 36.64 -2.67 11.56
C LYS A 534 35.74 -3.02 12.75
N ARG A 535 34.61 -3.69 12.52
CA ARG A 535 33.70 -4.11 13.58
C ARG A 535 34.36 -5.10 14.55
N CYS A 536 35.13 -6.06 14.04
CA CYS A 536 35.91 -6.96 14.88
C CYS A 536 36.95 -6.20 15.72
N GLU A 537 37.57 -5.15 15.17
CA GLU A 537 38.51 -4.29 15.89
C GLU A 537 37.82 -3.45 16.97
N GLU A 538 36.66 -2.88 16.68
CA GLU A 538 35.86 -2.15 17.67
C GLU A 538 35.42 -3.04 18.84
N ILE A 539 34.98 -4.27 18.55
CA ILE A 539 34.61 -5.26 19.57
C ILE A 539 35.84 -5.60 20.42
N GLU A 540 37.00 -5.83 19.80
CA GLU A 540 38.23 -6.15 20.52
C GLU A 540 38.70 -4.97 21.39
N ALA A 541 38.62 -3.73 20.89
CA ALA A 541 38.93 -2.53 21.66
C ALA A 541 38.07 -2.39 22.92
N ARG A 542 36.77 -2.72 22.82
CA ARG A 542 35.85 -2.74 23.99
C ARG A 542 36.25 -3.77 25.04
N TYR A 543 36.82 -4.91 24.63
CA TYR A 543 37.35 -5.91 25.57
C TYR A 543 38.69 -5.50 26.16
N GLN A 544 39.57 -4.86 25.38
CA GLN A 544 40.86 -4.37 25.86
C GLN A 544 40.73 -3.21 26.85
N SER A 545 39.67 -2.40 26.73
CA SER A 545 39.39 -1.31 27.68
C SER A 545 38.82 -1.77 29.02
N LYS A 546 38.45 -3.06 29.18
CA LYS A 546 37.93 -3.61 30.43
C LYS A 546 39.09 -4.11 31.31
N GLU A 547 39.13 -3.70 32.57
CA GLU A 547 40.14 -4.14 33.54
C GLU A 547 40.00 -5.64 33.92
N ALA A 548 38.77 -6.17 33.90
CA ALA A 548 38.50 -7.58 34.14
C ALA A 548 37.39 -8.09 33.20
N LEU A 549 37.56 -9.31 32.68
CA LEU A 549 36.62 -9.97 31.77
C LEU A 549 35.87 -11.08 32.51
N SER A 550 34.54 -11.13 32.38
CA SER A 550 33.75 -12.27 32.85
C SER A 550 33.97 -13.50 31.97
N GLU A 551 33.54 -14.68 32.44
CA GLU A 551 33.59 -15.91 31.63
C GLU A 551 32.80 -15.79 30.31
N GLU A 552 31.64 -15.13 30.35
CA GLU A 552 30.86 -14.81 29.14
C GLU A 552 31.58 -13.84 28.21
N ASP A 553 32.26 -12.82 28.76
CA ASP A 553 33.06 -11.89 27.97
C ASP A 553 34.25 -12.59 27.29
N LEU A 554 34.89 -13.56 27.97
CA LEU A 554 35.97 -14.37 27.41
C LEU A 554 35.49 -15.24 26.24
N ILE A 555 34.33 -15.88 26.38
CA ILE A 555 33.71 -16.67 25.30
C ILE A 555 33.42 -15.78 24.09
N ARG A 556 32.77 -14.62 24.29
CA ARG A 556 32.45 -13.69 23.19
C ARG A 556 33.69 -13.08 22.55
N ARG A 557 34.74 -12.79 23.33
CA ARG A 557 36.03 -12.33 22.80
C ARG A 557 36.68 -13.42 21.94
N MET A 558 36.67 -14.68 22.39
CA MET A 558 37.17 -15.81 21.62
C MET A 558 36.39 -16.01 20.32
N GLU A 559 35.06 -15.87 20.33
CA GLU A 559 34.22 -15.88 19.14
C GLU A 559 34.59 -14.75 18.16
N ASN A 560 34.82 -13.53 18.66
CA ASN A 560 35.27 -12.40 17.84
C ASN A 560 36.64 -12.66 17.19
N VAL A 561 37.60 -13.22 17.95
CA VAL A 561 38.92 -13.61 17.42
C VAL A 561 38.78 -14.67 16.33
N ASN A 562 37.95 -15.69 16.54
CA ASN A 562 37.69 -16.73 15.54
C ASN A 562 37.02 -16.18 14.28
N ARG A 563 36.05 -15.27 14.44
CA ARG A 563 35.40 -14.57 13.32
C ARG A 563 36.43 -13.75 12.53
N ARG A 564 37.26 -12.96 13.20
CA ARG A 564 38.32 -12.17 12.58
C ARG A 564 39.27 -13.04 11.77
N ARG A 565 39.74 -14.16 12.34
CA ARG A 565 40.60 -15.11 11.63
C ARG A 565 39.88 -15.67 10.39
N THR A 566 38.63 -16.07 10.52
CA THR A 566 37.84 -16.60 9.39
C THR A 566 37.71 -15.58 8.26
N LEU A 567 37.43 -14.31 8.57
CA LEU A 567 37.36 -13.23 7.59
C LEU A 567 38.69 -13.03 6.85
N TRP A 568 39.82 -13.15 7.54
CA TRP A 568 41.15 -13.10 6.91
C TRP A 568 41.39 -14.25 5.93
N LEU A 569 40.99 -15.47 6.29
CA LEU A 569 41.11 -16.63 5.42
C LEU A 569 40.20 -16.50 4.19
N GLU A 570 38.98 -15.99 4.37
CA GLU A 570 38.07 -15.68 3.26
C GLU A 570 38.63 -14.58 2.35
N TRP A 571 39.19 -13.51 2.92
CA TRP A 571 39.83 -12.44 2.14
C TRP A 571 40.99 -12.99 1.30
N TYR A 572 41.82 -13.89 1.87
CA TYR A 572 42.85 -14.59 1.10
C TYR A 572 42.26 -15.43 -0.04
N ASP A 573 41.21 -16.21 0.23
CA ASP A 573 40.53 -17.03 -0.78
C ASP A 573 39.97 -16.18 -1.93
N ILE A 574 39.45 -15.00 -1.62
CA ILE A 574 38.90 -14.04 -2.57
C ILE A 574 40.02 -13.36 -3.37
N HIS A 575 41.00 -12.79 -2.67
CA HIS A 575 42.00 -11.89 -3.25
C HIS A 575 43.20 -12.66 -3.82
N SER A 576 43.82 -13.59 -3.09
CA SER A 576 45.18 -14.06 -3.41
C SER A 576 45.33 -15.57 -3.69
N ASN A 577 44.31 -16.38 -3.38
CA ASN A 577 44.39 -17.84 -3.54
C ASN A 577 44.24 -18.29 -5.00
N LEU A 578 45.31 -18.18 -5.80
CA LEU A 578 45.32 -18.56 -7.22
C LEU A 578 44.88 -20.02 -7.49
N ALA A 579 45.00 -20.92 -6.52
CA ALA A 579 44.59 -22.32 -6.65
C ALA A 579 43.06 -22.53 -6.52
N LEU A 580 42.34 -21.56 -5.94
CA LEU A 580 40.88 -21.58 -5.88
C LEU A 580 40.31 -20.98 -7.17
N GLY A 581 39.46 -21.74 -7.87
CA GLY A 581 38.78 -21.28 -9.08
C GLY A 581 37.89 -20.06 -8.84
N TYR A 582 37.86 -19.14 -9.82
CA TYR A 582 37.12 -17.87 -9.76
C TYR A 582 35.60 -18.07 -9.55
N ASP A 583 35.05 -19.21 -9.99
CA ASP A 583 33.65 -19.61 -9.87
C ASP A 583 33.20 -19.89 -8.43
N LYS A 584 34.16 -20.19 -7.53
CA LYS A 584 33.89 -20.51 -6.12
C LYS A 584 33.92 -19.26 -5.23
N THR A 585 34.61 -18.20 -5.65
CA THR A 585 34.77 -16.96 -4.89
C THR A 585 33.44 -16.28 -4.55
N PRO A 586 32.47 -16.11 -5.49
CA PRO A 586 31.17 -15.53 -5.16
C PRO A 586 30.38 -16.35 -4.14
N LYS A 587 30.52 -17.68 -4.12
CA LYS A 587 29.81 -18.55 -3.18
C LYS A 587 30.28 -18.34 -1.73
N ILE A 588 31.57 -18.08 -1.52
CA ILE A 588 32.14 -17.77 -0.20
C ILE A 588 31.54 -16.45 0.32
N VAL A 589 31.54 -15.42 -0.52
CA VAL A 589 31.00 -14.10 -0.16
C VAL A 589 29.50 -14.15 0.09
N LEU A 590 28.73 -14.84 -0.75
CA LEU A 590 27.29 -15.03 -0.56
C LEU A 590 26.97 -15.75 0.75
N ALA A 591 27.73 -16.79 1.11
CA ALA A 591 27.55 -17.49 2.37
C ALA A 591 27.82 -16.58 3.59
N ARG A 592 28.87 -15.75 3.52
CA ARG A 592 29.19 -14.77 4.57
C ARG A 592 28.13 -13.68 4.69
N LEU A 593 27.67 -13.11 3.57
CA LEU A 593 26.60 -12.13 3.54
C LEU A 593 25.30 -12.70 4.14
N GLN A 594 24.93 -13.93 3.78
CA GLN A 594 23.76 -14.59 4.36
C GLN A 594 23.92 -14.83 5.87
N GLU A 595 25.10 -15.22 6.35
CA GLU A 595 25.38 -15.33 7.78
C GLU A 595 25.21 -14.01 8.49
N VAL A 596 25.83 -12.94 8.00
CA VAL A 596 25.73 -11.61 8.59
C VAL A 596 24.28 -11.11 8.57
N GLY A 597 23.61 -11.19 7.42
CA GLY A 597 22.20 -10.83 7.28
C GLY A 597 21.30 -11.59 8.24
N ASN A 598 21.51 -12.91 8.43
CA ASN A 598 20.78 -13.70 9.42
C ASN A 598 21.05 -13.24 10.85
N THR A 599 22.31 -13.01 11.23
CA THR A 599 22.65 -12.57 12.59
C THR A 599 22.09 -11.19 12.90
N GLU A 600 22.11 -10.27 11.95
CA GLU A 600 21.57 -8.93 12.09
C GLU A 600 20.03 -8.95 12.11
N PHE A 601 19.40 -9.79 11.31
CA PHE A 601 17.95 -9.96 11.33
C PHE A 601 17.44 -10.61 12.63
N GLN A 602 18.18 -11.55 13.21
CA GLN A 602 17.85 -12.09 14.53
C GLN A 602 18.08 -11.05 15.64
N SER A 603 19.13 -10.24 15.52
CA SER A 603 19.37 -9.12 16.44
C SER A 603 18.26 -8.07 16.33
N LEU A 604 17.80 -7.76 15.11
CA LEU A 604 16.65 -6.90 14.84
C LEU A 604 15.41 -7.40 15.58
N LYS A 605 15.04 -8.69 15.41
CA LYS A 605 13.90 -9.30 16.09
C LYS A 605 14.02 -9.21 17.61
N LYS A 606 15.18 -9.58 18.13
CA LYS A 606 15.44 -9.58 19.57
C LYS A 606 15.36 -8.17 20.16
N VAL A 607 16.01 -7.18 19.56
CA VAL A 607 15.98 -5.79 20.02
C VAL A 607 14.57 -5.21 19.93
N LEU A 608 13.85 -5.54 18.85
CA LEU A 608 12.45 -5.15 18.68
C LEU A 608 11.58 -5.72 19.80
N GLU A 609 11.70 -7.01 20.12
CA GLU A 609 10.91 -7.68 21.16
C GLU A 609 11.28 -7.25 22.59
N ASP A 610 12.58 -7.21 22.90
CA ASP A 610 13.09 -7.01 24.26
C ASP A 610 13.09 -5.55 24.72
N SER A 611 13.26 -4.59 23.79
CA SER A 611 13.50 -3.18 24.15
C SER A 611 12.57 -2.20 23.43
N ASP A 612 12.53 -2.24 22.11
CA ASP A 612 11.90 -1.18 21.32
C ASP A 612 10.36 -1.30 21.26
N LYS A 613 9.79 -2.51 21.46
CA LYS A 613 8.34 -2.75 21.42
C LYS A 613 7.56 -1.93 22.44
N ALA A 614 8.06 -1.80 23.66
CA ALA A 614 7.38 -1.02 24.70
C ALA A 614 7.37 0.48 24.36
N GLN A 615 8.50 1.00 23.88
CA GLN A 615 8.62 2.39 23.44
C GLN A 615 7.74 2.68 22.21
N LEU A 616 7.68 1.73 21.27
CA LEU A 616 6.81 1.79 20.10
C LEU A 616 5.34 1.79 20.48
N GLN A 617 4.93 0.89 21.39
CA GLN A 617 3.57 0.85 21.91
C GLN A 617 3.21 2.15 22.66
N SER A 618 4.14 2.70 23.45
CA SER A 618 3.94 4.01 24.10
C SER A 618 3.75 5.14 23.08
N SER A 619 4.55 5.15 22.02
CA SER A 619 4.45 6.17 20.95
C SER A 619 3.15 6.03 20.16
N VAL A 620 2.73 4.79 19.85
CA VAL A 620 1.44 4.48 19.24
C VAL A 620 0.29 4.89 20.16
N ASN A 621 0.38 4.63 21.46
CA ASN A 621 -0.62 5.06 22.44
C ASN A 621 -0.76 6.58 22.46
N GLN A 622 0.36 7.31 22.46
CA GLN A 622 0.35 8.77 22.44
C GLN A 622 -0.26 9.30 21.14
N LEU A 623 0.15 8.77 19.99
CA LEU A 623 -0.40 9.13 18.68
C LEU A 623 -1.92 8.88 18.63
N VAL A 624 -2.37 7.70 19.08
CA VAL A 624 -3.80 7.39 19.11
C VAL A 624 -4.52 8.30 20.10
N SER A 625 -3.94 8.65 21.24
CA SER A 625 -4.55 9.61 22.16
C SER A 625 -4.68 11.01 21.54
N GLU A 626 -3.72 11.46 20.72
CA GLU A 626 -3.83 12.70 19.94
C GLU A 626 -4.93 12.60 18.89
N VAL A 627 -5.04 11.45 18.20
CA VAL A 627 -6.13 11.19 17.23
C VAL A 627 -7.49 11.17 17.94
N THR A 628 -7.61 10.47 19.06
CA THR A 628 -8.84 10.39 19.86
C THR A 628 -9.24 11.77 20.36
N THR A 629 -8.31 12.53 20.93
CA THR A 629 -8.62 13.90 21.36
C THR A 629 -9.07 14.74 20.18
N THR A 630 -8.41 14.68 19.03
CA THR A 630 -8.79 15.46 17.82
C THR A 630 -10.14 15.04 17.25
N LEU A 631 -10.44 13.73 17.21
CA LEU A 631 -11.70 13.20 16.69
C LEU A 631 -12.88 13.37 17.67
N SER A 632 -12.60 13.43 18.97
CA SER A 632 -13.61 13.60 20.03
C SER A 632 -13.80 15.06 20.46
N THR A 633 -12.85 15.97 20.23
CA THR A 633 -13.02 17.37 20.59
C THR A 633 -13.94 18.09 19.60
N ILE A 634 -14.95 18.74 20.16
CA ILE A 634 -15.67 19.84 19.52
C ILE A 634 -14.66 21.00 19.46
N PRO A 635 -14.23 21.46 18.27
CA PRO A 635 -13.35 22.62 18.19
C PRO A 635 -14.10 23.83 18.73
N GLN A 636 -13.61 24.40 19.84
CA GLN A 636 -13.95 25.77 20.18
C GLN A 636 -13.45 26.67 19.05
N GLN A 637 -14.31 27.54 18.54
CA GLN A 637 -13.90 28.67 17.72
C GLN A 637 -12.79 29.40 18.45
N ILE A 638 -11.56 29.33 17.93
CA ILE A 638 -10.48 30.22 18.36
C ILE A 638 -10.99 31.63 18.03
N PRO A 639 -11.18 32.53 19.02
CA PRO A 639 -11.51 33.91 18.73
C PRO A 639 -10.36 34.45 17.90
N VAL A 640 -10.67 35.00 16.73
CA VAL A 640 -9.76 35.89 16.03
C VAL A 640 -9.48 37.02 17.02
N HIS A 641 -8.30 36.99 17.65
CA HIS A 641 -7.79 38.15 18.35
C HIS A 641 -7.59 39.22 17.27
N SER A 642 -8.59 40.08 17.15
CA SER A 642 -8.46 41.42 16.62
C SER A 642 -7.18 42.01 17.20
N ALA A 643 -6.26 42.38 16.32
CA ALA A 643 -5.07 43.14 16.68
C ALA A 643 -5.52 44.48 17.27
N ASP A 644 -5.62 44.55 18.59
CA ASP A 644 -5.73 45.81 19.30
C ASP A 644 -4.34 46.44 19.43
N ASN A 645 -4.23 47.59 18.76
CA ASN A 645 -3.32 48.69 19.01
C ASN A 645 -2.72 48.73 20.42
N HIS A 646 -1.39 48.63 20.50
CA HIS A 646 -0.62 49.51 21.39
C HIS A 646 0.70 49.91 20.71
N GLY A 647 0.83 51.21 20.46
CA GLY A 647 2.03 51.82 19.94
C GLY A 647 3.18 51.87 20.97
N GLY A 648 4.40 51.95 20.44
CA GLY A 648 5.59 52.13 21.26
C GLY A 648 6.92 52.09 20.50
N GLY A 649 7.18 53.11 19.67
CA GLY A 649 8.53 53.68 19.44
C GLY A 649 9.55 52.93 18.55
N PRO A 650 10.42 53.65 17.81
CA PRO A 650 11.19 53.12 16.69
C PRO A 650 12.64 52.77 17.06
N GLN A 651 13.20 51.72 16.44
CA GLN A 651 14.66 51.53 16.38
C GLN A 651 15.09 50.99 15.01
N GLU A 652 15.51 51.94 14.19
CA GLU A 652 16.68 51.94 13.30
C GLU A 652 17.06 50.63 12.56
N THR A 653 16.77 50.65 11.26
CA THR A 653 17.54 49.95 10.24
C THR A 653 18.95 50.57 10.09
N PRO A 654 19.91 49.79 9.57
CA PRO A 654 20.79 50.32 8.55
C PRO A 654 20.66 49.56 7.23
N VAL A 655 20.63 50.37 6.18
CA VAL A 655 20.56 50.07 4.75
C VAL A 655 21.93 49.65 4.22
N GLY A 656 21.90 48.73 3.25
CA GLY A 656 22.88 48.57 2.16
C GLY A 656 22.41 47.43 1.25
N SER A 657 21.64 47.67 0.17
CA SER A 657 22.05 48.05 -1.20
C SER A 657 23.19 47.18 -1.76
N ASP A 658 23.18 46.63 -2.97
CA ASP A 658 22.22 46.43 -4.06
C ASP A 658 22.89 45.43 -5.04
N ASP A 659 22.17 45.02 -6.09
CA ASP A 659 22.64 44.43 -7.37
C ASP A 659 22.19 42.99 -7.74
N SER A 660 20.99 42.96 -8.34
CA SER A 660 20.71 42.56 -9.74
C SER A 660 21.22 41.21 -10.29
N HIS A 661 20.31 40.32 -10.75
CA HIS A 661 19.80 40.28 -12.15
C HIS A 661 19.02 38.98 -12.50
N VAL A 662 17.86 39.15 -13.18
CA VAL A 662 17.29 38.37 -14.32
C VAL A 662 16.88 36.90 -14.06
N GLY A 663 15.68 36.38 -14.34
CA GLY A 663 14.58 36.77 -15.25
C GLY A 663 14.48 35.82 -16.45
N GLY A 664 13.60 34.79 -16.42
CA GLY A 664 13.18 34.04 -17.63
C GLY A 664 12.83 32.55 -17.42
N PRO A 665 11.95 31.94 -18.25
CA PRO A 665 10.78 31.17 -17.77
C PRO A 665 10.80 29.65 -18.01
N GLN A 666 9.87 28.98 -17.31
CA GLN A 666 9.48 27.57 -17.40
C GLN A 666 8.99 27.15 -18.80
N GLU A 667 9.47 26.00 -19.27
CA GLU A 667 8.81 25.18 -20.28
C GLU A 667 8.20 23.92 -19.62
N THR A 668 6.90 23.73 -19.82
CA THR A 668 6.16 22.48 -19.56
C THR A 668 6.17 21.61 -20.81
N PRO A 669 6.32 20.28 -20.72
CA PRO A 669 5.88 19.38 -21.77
C PRO A 669 4.54 18.72 -21.38
N VAL A 670 3.60 18.88 -22.29
CA VAL A 670 2.34 18.13 -22.38
C VAL A 670 2.63 16.74 -22.95
N GLY A 671 2.06 15.70 -22.34
CA GLY A 671 2.07 14.33 -22.88
C GLY A 671 0.87 13.54 -22.35
N SER A 672 -0.16 13.45 -23.18
CA SER A 672 -1.41 12.71 -22.96
C SER A 672 -1.25 11.23 -23.33
N GLY A 673 -1.97 10.33 -22.66
CA GLY A 673 -2.08 8.93 -23.08
C GLY A 673 -2.87 8.06 -22.09
N ASP A 674 -4.16 7.86 -22.37
CA ASP A 674 -5.12 7.03 -21.64
C ASP A 674 -4.70 5.55 -21.51
N ASN A 675 -5.10 4.92 -20.39
CA ASN A 675 -5.55 3.53 -20.42
C ASN A 675 -6.49 3.19 -19.25
N HIS A 676 -7.66 2.67 -19.62
CA HIS A 676 -8.71 2.20 -18.73
C HIS A 676 -8.37 0.86 -18.07
N GLY A 677 -8.59 0.76 -16.75
CA GLY A 677 -8.69 -0.47 -15.99
C GLY A 677 -9.05 -0.12 -14.55
N GLY A 678 -10.14 -0.67 -14.01
CA GLY A 678 -10.80 -0.21 -12.77
C GLY A 678 -9.85 0.06 -11.60
N ALA A 679 -9.64 1.33 -11.30
CA ALA A 679 -8.72 1.79 -10.27
C ALA A 679 -9.49 2.23 -9.03
N ILE A 680 -9.02 1.75 -7.88
CA ILE A 680 -9.23 2.36 -6.56
C ILE A 680 -9.01 3.86 -6.73
N VAL A 681 -10.00 4.68 -6.36
CA VAL A 681 -9.88 6.14 -6.44
C VAL A 681 -8.77 6.58 -5.48
N GLU A 682 -7.57 6.80 -6.01
CA GLU A 682 -6.48 7.46 -5.31
C GLU A 682 -6.88 8.92 -5.09
N LEU A 683 -7.07 9.29 -3.82
CA LEU A 683 -7.24 10.69 -3.43
C LEU A 683 -5.89 11.41 -3.61
N PRO A 684 -5.88 12.65 -4.13
CA PRO A 684 -4.65 13.38 -4.37
C PRO A 684 -3.85 13.58 -3.07
N ALA A 685 -2.54 13.35 -3.14
CA ALA A 685 -1.63 13.56 -2.03
C ALA A 685 -1.58 15.04 -1.64
N VAL A 686 -2.25 15.39 -0.53
CA VAL A 686 -2.24 16.73 0.06
C VAL A 686 -0.81 17.03 0.54
N ARG A 687 -0.10 17.92 -0.17
CA ARG A 687 1.15 18.54 0.31
C ARG A 687 0.79 19.89 0.95
N ALA A 688 0.79 19.94 2.29
CA ALA A 688 0.80 21.18 3.06
C ALA A 688 2.14 21.29 3.83
N PRO A 689 2.65 22.50 4.09
CA PRO A 689 3.99 22.70 4.61
C PRO A 689 4.07 22.32 6.09
N ILE A 690 5.00 21.41 6.44
CA ILE A 690 5.17 20.87 7.79
C ILE A 690 6.33 21.62 8.48
N ASN A 691 6.02 22.38 9.52
CA ASN A 691 7.03 22.80 10.51
C ASN A 691 7.15 21.70 11.59
N HIS A 692 8.28 20.98 11.59
CA HIS A 692 8.64 19.93 12.57
C HIS A 692 9.00 20.57 13.94
N SER A 693 8.85 19.99 15.14
CA SER A 693 8.76 18.60 15.63
C SER A 693 8.14 18.60 17.08
N PRO A 694 7.77 17.44 17.68
CA PRO A 694 8.71 16.40 18.09
C PRO A 694 8.41 15.04 17.43
N ARG A 695 9.42 14.43 16.81
CA ARG A 695 9.35 13.04 16.34
C ARG A 695 9.27 12.13 17.57
N LEU A 696 8.10 11.57 17.85
CA LEU A 696 7.87 10.67 19.00
C LEU A 696 8.73 9.40 18.91
N PHE A 697 8.99 8.95 17.69
CA PHE A 697 9.92 7.88 17.39
C PHE A 697 11.35 8.43 17.36
N ARG A 698 12.03 8.40 18.52
CA ARG A 698 13.50 8.49 18.58
C ARG A 698 14.10 7.35 17.74
N PRO A 699 15.34 7.46 17.23
CA PRO A 699 15.95 6.39 16.45
C PRO A 699 15.96 5.11 17.28
N LEU A 700 15.09 4.16 16.90
CA LEU A 700 14.99 2.85 17.54
C LEU A 700 16.28 2.09 17.28
N HIS A 701 16.78 1.37 18.28
CA HIS A 701 18.01 0.59 18.14
C HIS A 701 17.86 -0.49 17.06
N CYS A 702 16.65 -0.99 16.84
CA CYS A 702 16.30 -1.94 15.80
C CYS A 702 16.58 -1.39 14.37
N LEU A 703 16.44 -0.08 14.13
CA LEU A 703 16.66 0.51 12.79
C LEU A 703 18.10 0.38 12.32
N ALA A 704 19.08 0.39 13.23
CA ALA A 704 20.48 0.16 12.88
C ALA A 704 20.70 -1.25 12.33
N HIS A 705 20.06 -2.25 12.95
CA HIS A 705 20.09 -3.62 12.48
C HIS A 705 19.32 -3.78 11.16
N GLN A 706 18.15 -3.16 11.02
CA GLN A 706 17.36 -3.20 9.78
C GLN A 706 18.17 -2.66 8.59
N LYS A 707 18.75 -1.47 8.73
CA LYS A 707 19.57 -0.84 7.68
C LYS A 707 20.74 -1.72 7.27
N ARG A 708 21.40 -2.38 8.23
CA ARG A 708 22.51 -3.29 7.94
C ARG A 708 22.05 -4.51 7.14
N VAL A 709 20.90 -5.10 7.47
CA VAL A 709 20.35 -6.22 6.70
C VAL A 709 19.96 -5.76 5.29
N GLU A 710 19.44 -4.54 5.12
CA GLU A 710 19.13 -3.96 3.81
C GLU A 710 20.39 -3.76 2.95
N GLU A 711 21.48 -3.25 3.53
CA GLU A 711 22.79 -3.13 2.86
C GLU A 711 23.30 -4.51 2.40
N VAL A 712 23.23 -5.51 3.28
CA VAL A 712 23.64 -6.88 2.97
C VAL A 712 22.77 -7.49 1.85
N ASP A 713 21.45 -7.32 1.92
CA ASP A 713 20.51 -7.81 0.90
C ASP A 713 20.77 -7.17 -0.47
N CYS A 714 21.08 -5.87 -0.50
CA CYS A 714 21.48 -5.17 -1.73
C CYS A 714 22.72 -5.81 -2.37
N ILE A 715 23.76 -6.13 -1.58
CA ILE A 715 24.96 -6.79 -2.08
C ILE A 715 24.63 -8.22 -2.56
N VAL A 716 23.82 -8.98 -1.81
CA VAL A 716 23.40 -10.34 -2.20
C VAL A 716 22.66 -10.33 -3.54
N ARG A 717 21.72 -9.39 -3.74
CA ARG A 717 21.00 -9.21 -5.01
C ARG A 717 21.96 -8.86 -6.15
N ALA A 718 22.89 -7.94 -5.91
CA ALA A 718 23.89 -7.55 -6.91
C ALA A 718 24.77 -8.74 -7.33
N LEU A 719 25.16 -9.61 -6.40
CA LEU A 719 26.01 -10.78 -6.67
C LEU A 719 25.24 -11.98 -7.25
N SER A 720 23.93 -12.04 -7.05
CA SER A 720 23.05 -13.11 -7.54
C SER A 720 22.50 -12.85 -8.95
N THR A 721 22.71 -11.64 -9.50
CA THR A 721 22.42 -11.35 -10.92
C THR A 721 23.47 -12.02 -11.82
N PRO A 722 23.05 -12.79 -12.85
CA PRO A 722 23.98 -13.47 -13.74
C PRO A 722 24.90 -12.47 -14.44
N ILE A 723 26.17 -12.86 -14.61
CA ILE A 723 27.14 -12.09 -15.37
C ILE A 723 26.65 -12.05 -16.82
N ALA A 724 26.19 -10.88 -17.29
CA ALA A 724 25.95 -10.68 -18.71
C ALA A 724 27.30 -10.80 -19.42
N GLY A 725 27.40 -11.77 -20.34
CA GLY A 725 28.62 -12.14 -21.04
C GLY A 725 29.14 -11.07 -21.99
#